data_AF-A0A0P9MF93-F1
#
_entry.id   AF-A0A0P9MF93-F1
#
_cell.length_a   1.000
_cell.length_b   1.000
_cell.length_c   1.000
_cell.angle_alpha   90.00
_cell.angle_beta   90.00
_cell.angle_gamma   90.00
#
_symmetry.space_group_name_H-M   'P 1'
#
loop_
_entity.id
_entity.type
_entity.pdbx_description
1 polymer ?
#
loop_
_entity_poly.entity_id
_entity_poly.type
_entity_poly.pdbx_seq_one_letter_code
_entity_poly.pdbx_strand_id
1 'polypeptide(L)'
;MGRDKESLMASKNAPPVTETPKSEMAGTDTLDRGNTNEKLESLEQFRSDATQQALRTNHGVKISDNQNTLKVGSRGPSLLEDFIMREKITHFDHERIPERIVHARGTAAHGYFQTYEDHGALSKAGFLRDPGKKTPVFVRFSTVQGPRGSGDTVRDVRGFAVKLYTDEGNFDLVGNNMPVFFIQDAIKFPDFVHAVKPEPHNEIPTGGSAHDTFWDFVSLVPESAHMVLWTMSDRAIPKSLRTMQGFGIHTFRFINTEGKSSFVKFHWKPKFGVCSLVWDEAQKLAGKDTDFHRRDLWESIEMGDYPEWELGVQIVAEEDEHKFDFDLLDPTKIIPEELVPVTPLGKMVLNRNPDNYFAETEQVAFCPGHIVPGIDFSNDPLLQGRLFSYTDTQISRLGGPNFHEIPINRPIAPNHNGQRDAQHRTTIDKGRASYEPNSIDGGWPKETPAGPVDGGFETYPERVEAHKVRERSESFGDHFSQATLFFQSMSHHEKEHIIAAYSFELGKVEREYIRARQVNEILANIDLELAKRVAANLGLPAPTAGTVPARQTSVKESPALSQVNLLSGDIVSRKVAILVADGVDGKAVEAMKAALTAEGAHAKVLGPTSAPVKTADGQSLPVDASAEGLPSVAFDAVFVPGGKASIEALQGDGVALHFILEAYKHLKAISFAGEAKELLKLLRLEEDAGLLEVSDSKSFKAFFNAIAQHRVWDREVKAKAVPA
;
A
#
# COMPACT_ATOMS: atom_id res chain seq x y z
N MET A 1 -10.69 -70.60 -10.36
CA MET A 1 -11.03 -70.35 -11.78
C MET A 1 -11.86 -69.08 -11.80
N GLY A 2 -11.52 -67.95 -12.40
CA GLY A 2 -10.44 -67.56 -13.29
C GLY A 2 -10.99 -66.45 -14.20
N ARG A 3 -10.44 -65.23 -14.10
CA ARG A 3 -10.50 -64.09 -15.06
C ARG A 3 -11.92 -63.50 -15.29
N ASP A 4 -12.12 -62.18 -15.28
CA ASP A 4 -11.51 -61.19 -16.17
C ASP A 4 -11.17 -59.85 -15.51
N LYS A 5 -10.04 -59.30 -15.97
CA LYS A 5 -9.62 -57.91 -15.86
C LYS A 5 -10.12 -57.18 -17.10
N GLU A 6 -10.84 -56.07 -16.96
CA GLU A 6 -10.76 -54.88 -17.83
C GLU A 6 -11.74 -53.79 -17.36
N SER A 7 -11.38 -52.53 -17.65
CA SER A 7 -12.14 -51.30 -17.42
C SER A 7 -11.94 -50.56 -16.09
N LEU A 8 -10.68 -50.15 -15.86
CA LEU A 8 -10.34 -48.85 -15.29
C LEU A 8 -10.07 -47.91 -16.47
N MET A 9 -10.96 -46.95 -16.71
CA MET A 9 -10.77 -45.65 -17.38
C MET A 9 -12.10 -45.20 -18.03
N ALA A 10 -12.77 -44.21 -17.44
CA ALA A 10 -13.43 -43.10 -18.13
C ALA A 10 -14.50 -42.43 -17.24
N SER A 11 -14.22 -41.22 -16.74
CA SER A 11 -15.12 -40.08 -16.92
C SER A 11 -14.36 -38.76 -16.68
N LYS A 12 -13.42 -38.44 -17.58
CA LYS A 12 -13.11 -37.04 -17.88
C LYS A 12 -14.13 -36.59 -18.91
N ASN A 13 -15.18 -35.90 -18.49
CA ASN A 13 -16.04 -35.09 -19.34
C ASN A 13 -16.49 -33.88 -18.51
N ALA A 14 -15.52 -33.02 -18.19
CA ALA A 14 -15.84 -31.60 -18.10
C ALA A 14 -16.17 -31.13 -19.54
N PRO A 15 -17.17 -30.26 -19.74
CA PRO A 15 -17.43 -29.71 -21.06
C PRO A 15 -16.14 -29.07 -21.60
N PRO A 16 -15.94 -29.05 -22.94
CA PRO A 16 -14.84 -28.28 -23.48
C PRO A 16 -15.01 -26.86 -22.99
N VAL A 17 -13.97 -26.31 -22.37
CA VAL A 17 -13.82 -24.87 -22.19
C VAL A 17 -13.91 -24.32 -23.60
N THR A 18 -15.08 -23.80 -23.96
CA THR A 18 -15.25 -23.06 -25.19
C THR A 18 -14.27 -21.92 -25.07
N GLU A 19 -13.33 -21.81 -26.03
CA GLU A 19 -12.44 -20.66 -26.12
C GLU A 19 -13.32 -19.43 -26.00
N THR A 20 -13.24 -18.77 -24.85
CA THR A 20 -14.00 -17.56 -24.61
C THR A 20 -13.41 -16.56 -25.59
N PRO A 21 -14.20 -15.95 -26.49
CA PRO A 21 -13.67 -14.97 -27.42
C PRO A 21 -12.86 -13.95 -26.63
N LYS A 22 -11.61 -13.71 -27.01
CA LYS A 22 -10.82 -12.63 -26.41
C LYS A 22 -11.64 -11.36 -26.53
N SER A 23 -11.85 -10.69 -25.41
CA SER A 23 -12.61 -9.45 -25.42
C SER A 23 -11.99 -8.46 -26.40
N GLU A 24 -12.81 -7.85 -27.26
CA GLU A 24 -12.36 -6.78 -28.17
C GLU A 24 -12.43 -5.40 -27.50
N MET A 25 -12.81 -5.33 -26.21
CA MET A 25 -12.88 -4.08 -25.47
C MET A 25 -11.48 -3.52 -25.16
N ALA A 26 -11.35 -2.20 -25.14
CA ALA A 26 -10.09 -1.50 -24.95
C ALA A 26 -9.36 -1.92 -23.65
N GLY A 27 -8.05 -2.19 -23.75
CA GLY A 27 -7.19 -2.53 -22.59
C GLY A 27 -6.78 -4.00 -22.45
N THR A 28 -6.96 -4.82 -23.49
CA THR A 28 -6.65 -6.25 -23.50
C THR A 28 -5.22 -6.62 -23.91
N ASP A 29 -4.42 -5.64 -24.34
CA ASP A 29 -3.10 -5.89 -24.95
C ASP A 29 -1.92 -5.65 -24.01
N THR A 30 -2.17 -5.32 -22.74
CA THR A 30 -1.12 -5.14 -21.73
C THR A 30 -0.57 -6.50 -21.27
N LEU A 31 0.70 -6.53 -20.85
CA LEU A 31 1.39 -7.78 -20.50
C LEU A 31 0.69 -8.53 -19.37
N ASP A 32 0.08 -7.80 -18.45
CA ASP A 32 -0.62 -8.36 -17.31
C ASP A 32 -1.85 -9.19 -17.71
N ARG A 33 -2.52 -8.88 -18.83
CA ARG A 33 -3.75 -9.56 -19.28
C ARG A 33 -3.53 -11.02 -19.66
N GLY A 34 -2.28 -11.44 -19.87
CA GLY A 34 -1.89 -12.84 -20.02
C GLY A 34 -1.70 -13.62 -18.70
N ASN A 35 -1.69 -12.95 -17.55
CA ASN A 35 -1.49 -13.59 -16.26
C ASN A 35 -2.81 -14.14 -15.70
N THR A 36 -2.76 -15.39 -15.23
CA THR A 36 -3.89 -16.08 -14.59
C THR A 36 -3.45 -16.77 -13.29
N ASN A 37 -4.43 -17.09 -12.45
CA ASN A 37 -4.33 -17.94 -11.26
C ASN A 37 -5.73 -18.50 -10.94
N GLU A 38 -5.83 -19.44 -10.00
CA GLU A 38 -7.10 -20.10 -9.64
C GLU A 38 -8.18 -19.10 -9.19
N LYS A 39 -7.80 -18.00 -8.52
CA LYS A 39 -8.76 -16.96 -8.13
C LYS A 39 -9.30 -16.23 -9.36
N LEU A 40 -8.45 -15.81 -10.28
CA LEU A 40 -8.85 -15.13 -11.52
C LEU A 40 -9.73 -16.03 -12.38
N GLU A 41 -9.42 -17.32 -12.46
CA GLU A 41 -10.25 -18.32 -13.14
C GLU A 41 -11.63 -18.46 -12.49
N SER A 42 -11.69 -18.45 -11.15
CA SER A 42 -12.97 -18.47 -10.42
C SER A 42 -13.85 -17.24 -10.70
N LEU A 43 -13.23 -16.11 -11.07
CA LEU A 43 -13.91 -14.85 -11.39
C LEU A 43 -14.50 -14.82 -12.81
N GLU A 44 -14.05 -15.68 -13.73
CA GLU A 44 -14.49 -15.68 -15.12
C GLU A 44 -16.01 -15.83 -15.27
N GLN A 45 -16.64 -16.65 -14.43
CA GLN A 45 -18.10 -16.83 -14.44
C GLN A 45 -18.89 -15.55 -14.11
N PHE A 46 -18.23 -14.53 -13.53
CA PHE A 46 -18.82 -13.23 -13.18
C PHE A 46 -18.38 -12.10 -14.12
N ARG A 47 -17.44 -12.36 -15.03
CA ARG A 47 -17.02 -11.39 -16.05
C ARG A 47 -18.06 -11.31 -17.15
N SER A 48 -18.27 -10.11 -17.68
CA SER A 48 -19.22 -9.85 -18.75
C SER A 48 -18.55 -9.02 -19.84
N ASP A 49 -18.56 -9.56 -21.07
CA ASP A 49 -18.12 -8.86 -22.27
C ASP A 49 -19.32 -8.50 -23.15
N ALA A 50 -19.46 -7.22 -23.44
CA ALA A 50 -20.57 -6.68 -24.24
C ALA A 50 -20.28 -6.65 -25.75
N THR A 51 -19.11 -7.11 -26.20
CA THR A 51 -18.75 -7.17 -27.61
C THR A 51 -19.79 -7.96 -28.41
N GLN A 52 -20.31 -7.35 -29.48
CA GLN A 52 -21.39 -7.89 -30.32
C GLN A 52 -22.71 -8.21 -29.60
N GLN A 53 -22.92 -7.69 -28.39
CA GLN A 53 -24.18 -7.82 -27.65
C GLN A 53 -25.09 -6.59 -27.86
N ALA A 54 -26.40 -6.81 -27.77
CA ALA A 54 -27.37 -5.71 -27.79
C ALA A 54 -27.43 -5.01 -26.42
N LEU A 55 -27.54 -3.68 -26.42
CA LEU A 55 -27.88 -2.92 -25.22
C LEU A 55 -29.26 -3.35 -24.69
N ARG A 56 -29.34 -3.67 -23.40
CA ARG A 56 -30.55 -4.18 -22.75
C ARG A 56 -30.79 -3.52 -21.39
N THR A 57 -32.03 -3.62 -20.92
CA THR A 57 -32.38 -3.42 -19.51
C THR A 57 -31.79 -4.54 -18.64
N ASN A 58 -31.78 -4.37 -17.32
CA ASN A 58 -31.33 -5.41 -16.38
C ASN A 58 -32.23 -6.65 -16.42
N HIS A 59 -33.47 -6.50 -16.90
CA HIS A 59 -34.40 -7.60 -17.17
C HIS A 59 -34.28 -8.21 -18.58
N GLY A 60 -33.25 -7.83 -19.35
CA GLY A 60 -32.93 -8.44 -20.64
C GLY A 60 -33.71 -7.90 -21.84
N VAL A 61 -34.48 -6.82 -21.70
CA VAL A 61 -35.24 -6.22 -22.82
C VAL A 61 -34.30 -5.37 -23.68
N LYS A 62 -34.29 -5.58 -25.01
CA LYS A 62 -33.47 -4.77 -25.93
C LYS A 62 -33.95 -3.32 -25.96
N ILE A 63 -33.02 -2.38 -25.94
CA ILE A 63 -33.30 -0.93 -25.99
C ILE A 63 -33.13 -0.44 -27.42
N SER A 64 -34.17 0.17 -27.99
CA SER A 64 -34.13 0.75 -29.34
C SER A 64 -33.53 2.16 -29.37
N ASP A 65 -33.83 3.00 -28.37
CA ASP A 65 -33.34 4.37 -28.23
C ASP A 65 -32.92 4.62 -26.78
N ASN A 66 -31.62 4.86 -26.57
CA ASN A 66 -31.03 5.21 -25.26
C ASN A 66 -30.65 6.70 -25.16
N GLN A 67 -31.16 7.51 -26.10
CA GLN A 67 -30.85 8.94 -26.23
C GLN A 67 -32.02 9.81 -25.73
N ASN A 68 -33.23 9.25 -25.68
CA ASN A 68 -34.45 9.99 -25.35
C ASN A 68 -35.30 9.29 -24.29
N THR A 69 -35.88 10.10 -23.41
CA THR A 69 -37.01 9.69 -22.57
C THR A 69 -38.30 9.62 -23.40
N LEU A 70 -39.18 8.67 -23.09
CA LEU A 70 -40.53 8.59 -23.64
C LEU A 70 -41.35 9.82 -23.23
N LYS A 71 -41.93 10.51 -24.22
CA LYS A 71 -42.66 11.77 -24.06
C LYS A 71 -43.94 11.81 -24.90
N VAL A 72 -44.88 12.69 -24.55
CA VAL A 72 -46.05 12.99 -25.39
C VAL A 72 -45.64 13.88 -26.57
N GLY A 73 -45.13 13.26 -27.64
CA GLY A 73 -44.54 13.98 -28.77
C GLY A 73 -43.14 14.52 -28.46
N SER A 74 -42.41 14.97 -29.49
CA SER A 74 -40.97 15.29 -29.37
C SER A 74 -40.65 16.41 -28.36
N ARG A 75 -41.61 17.34 -28.14
CA ARG A 75 -41.50 18.49 -27.22
C ARG A 75 -42.48 18.44 -26.03
N GLY A 76 -43.15 17.31 -25.81
CA GLY A 76 -44.08 17.16 -24.68
C GLY A 76 -43.42 16.72 -23.37
N PRO A 77 -44.21 16.56 -22.30
CA PRO A 77 -43.71 16.06 -21.02
C PRO A 77 -43.30 14.59 -21.09
N SER A 78 -42.36 14.19 -20.22
CA SER A 78 -41.96 12.79 -20.00
C SER A 78 -43.09 11.98 -19.37
N LEU A 79 -43.15 10.69 -19.70
CA LEU A 79 -44.16 9.76 -19.19
C LEU A 79 -43.61 8.82 -18.12
N LEU A 80 -44.36 8.61 -17.05
CA LEU A 80 -43.98 7.71 -15.95
C LEU A 80 -43.93 6.23 -16.39
N GLU A 81 -44.63 5.86 -17.47
CA GLU A 81 -44.59 4.51 -18.02
C GLU A 81 -43.23 4.12 -18.63
N ASP A 82 -42.30 5.08 -18.79
CA ASP A 82 -40.93 4.84 -19.24
C ASP A 82 -40.11 4.04 -18.22
N PHE A 83 -40.20 2.72 -18.30
CA PHE A 83 -39.49 1.82 -17.40
C PHE A 83 -37.99 1.75 -17.70
N ILE A 84 -37.56 2.02 -18.95
CA ILE A 84 -36.14 2.00 -19.33
C ILE A 84 -35.42 3.16 -18.65
N MET A 85 -35.98 4.37 -18.75
CA MET A 85 -35.44 5.55 -18.08
C MET A 85 -35.43 5.36 -16.56
N ARG A 86 -36.54 4.91 -15.98
CA ARG A 86 -36.63 4.70 -14.53
C ARG A 86 -35.64 3.66 -14.02
N GLU A 87 -35.51 2.51 -14.69
CA GLU A 87 -34.56 1.46 -14.29
C GLU A 87 -33.12 1.98 -14.31
N LYS A 88 -32.70 2.63 -15.41
CA LYS A 88 -31.36 3.19 -15.58
C LYS A 88 -31.02 4.24 -14.52
N ILE A 89 -31.92 5.19 -14.27
CA ILE A 89 -31.72 6.25 -13.26
C ILE A 89 -31.75 5.65 -11.85
N THR A 90 -32.66 4.71 -11.56
CA THR A 90 -32.71 4.04 -10.25
C THR A 90 -31.41 3.33 -9.93
N HIS A 91 -30.80 2.62 -10.89
CA HIS A 91 -29.51 1.98 -10.66
C HIS A 91 -28.40 3.02 -10.41
N PHE A 92 -28.34 4.08 -11.22
CA PHE A 92 -27.38 5.18 -11.06
C PHE A 92 -27.47 5.82 -9.66
N ASP A 93 -28.68 6.10 -9.19
CA ASP A 93 -28.95 6.74 -7.90
C ASP A 93 -28.47 5.89 -6.70
N HIS A 94 -28.27 4.58 -6.89
CA HIS A 94 -27.87 3.62 -5.86
C HIS A 94 -26.48 3.00 -6.11
N GLU A 95 -25.64 3.61 -6.97
CA GLU A 95 -24.29 3.10 -7.23
C GLU A 95 -23.31 3.22 -6.05
N ARG A 96 -23.56 4.11 -5.10
CA ARG A 96 -22.63 4.37 -3.99
C ARG A 96 -23.00 3.54 -2.77
N ILE A 97 -22.03 2.80 -2.25
CA ILE A 97 -22.08 2.15 -0.95
C ILE A 97 -21.27 2.99 0.06
N PRO A 98 -21.44 2.78 1.39
CA PRO A 98 -20.56 3.39 2.37
C PRO A 98 -19.09 3.05 2.07
N GLU A 99 -18.20 4.03 2.16
CA GLU A 99 -16.77 3.75 2.14
C GLU A 99 -16.33 3.06 3.45
N ARG A 100 -15.07 2.60 3.51
CA ARG A 100 -14.50 2.10 4.76
C ARG A 100 -14.33 3.27 5.75
N ILE A 101 -14.60 3.03 7.03
CA ILE A 101 -14.49 4.06 8.10
C ILE A 101 -13.08 4.67 8.15
N VAL A 102 -12.07 3.79 8.07
CA VAL A 102 -10.65 4.11 7.90
C VAL A 102 -10.14 3.36 6.67
N HIS A 103 -9.04 3.81 6.08
CA HIS A 103 -8.49 3.21 4.87
C HIS A 103 -9.42 3.26 3.65
N ALA A 104 -10.26 4.30 3.56
CA ALA A 104 -11.20 4.51 2.46
C ALA A 104 -10.48 4.67 1.12
N ARG A 105 -9.46 5.52 1.07
CA ARG A 105 -8.62 5.71 -0.12
C ARG A 105 -7.65 4.53 -0.28
N GLY A 106 -7.82 3.76 -1.36
CA GLY A 106 -6.94 2.64 -1.66
C GLY A 106 -6.91 2.24 -3.13
N THR A 107 -6.02 1.29 -3.42
CA THR A 107 -5.85 0.63 -4.72
C THR A 107 -5.46 -0.82 -4.49
N ALA A 108 -5.76 -1.71 -5.43
CA ALA A 108 -5.50 -3.13 -5.26
C ALA A 108 -5.06 -3.81 -6.55
N ALA A 109 -4.41 -4.96 -6.39
CA ALA A 109 -3.97 -5.82 -7.47
C ALA A 109 -4.04 -7.29 -7.08
N HIS A 110 -4.20 -8.13 -8.10
CA HIS A 110 -4.09 -9.58 -8.00
C HIS A 110 -2.64 -10.04 -8.15
N GLY A 111 -2.35 -11.21 -7.62
CA GLY A 111 -1.04 -11.81 -7.71
C GLY A 111 -1.02 -13.25 -7.22
N TYR A 112 0.16 -13.70 -6.81
CA TYR A 112 0.33 -14.96 -6.11
C TYR A 112 1.40 -14.85 -5.02
N PHE A 113 1.28 -15.72 -4.03
CA PHE A 113 2.30 -16.04 -3.03
C PHE A 113 2.87 -17.44 -3.32
N GLN A 114 4.16 -17.61 -3.10
CA GLN A 114 4.87 -18.88 -3.23
C GLN A 114 5.86 -19.03 -2.08
N THR A 115 5.72 -20.09 -1.28
CA THR A 115 6.69 -20.43 -0.23
C THR A 115 8.01 -20.89 -0.86
N TYR A 116 9.14 -20.63 -0.20
CA TYR A 116 10.45 -21.07 -0.68
C TYR A 116 10.71 -22.55 -0.42
N GLU A 117 10.18 -23.06 0.69
CA GLU A 117 10.32 -24.43 1.11
C GLU A 117 9.13 -24.83 1.98
N ASP A 118 9.16 -26.05 2.48
CA ASP A 118 8.17 -26.55 3.41
C ASP A 118 8.46 -26.10 4.86
N HIS A 119 7.59 -25.25 5.42
CA HIS A 119 7.72 -24.71 6.78
C HIS A 119 6.87 -25.42 7.84
N GLY A 120 6.48 -26.69 7.67
CA GLY A 120 5.60 -27.36 8.66
C GLY A 120 6.20 -27.61 10.04
N ALA A 121 7.53 -27.57 10.17
CA ALA A 121 8.19 -27.54 11.47
C ALA A 121 7.86 -26.26 12.27
N LEU A 122 7.44 -25.20 11.56
CA LEU A 122 7.05 -23.91 12.10
C LEU A 122 5.52 -23.73 12.14
N SER A 123 4.80 -24.03 11.05
CA SER A 123 3.35 -23.87 10.97
C SER A 123 2.70 -24.94 10.09
N LYS A 124 1.60 -25.54 10.55
CA LYS A 124 0.79 -26.50 9.76
C LYS A 124 -0.05 -25.87 8.65
N ALA A 125 0.03 -24.55 8.42
CA ALA A 125 -0.77 -23.85 7.42
C ALA A 125 -0.40 -24.27 5.98
N GLY A 126 -1.38 -24.75 5.21
CA GLY A 126 -1.15 -25.38 3.90
C GLY A 126 -0.41 -24.52 2.88
N PHE A 127 -0.60 -23.20 2.89
CA PHE A 127 0.06 -22.27 1.95
C PHE A 127 1.58 -22.13 2.14
N LEU A 128 2.12 -22.64 3.26
CA LEU A 128 3.54 -22.65 3.60
C LEU A 128 4.23 -24.01 3.41
N ARG A 129 3.53 -25.00 2.81
CA ARG A 129 3.99 -26.40 2.79
C ARG A 129 4.56 -26.87 1.45
N ASP A 130 4.13 -26.28 0.33
CA ASP A 130 4.54 -26.72 -1.01
C ASP A 130 5.17 -25.56 -1.82
N PRO A 131 6.50 -25.56 -2.04
CA PRO A 131 7.16 -24.53 -2.84
C PRO A 131 6.81 -24.59 -4.33
N GLY A 132 6.22 -25.69 -4.81
CA GLY A 132 5.69 -25.80 -6.17
C GLY A 132 4.37 -25.06 -6.38
N LYS A 133 3.65 -24.73 -5.29
CA LYS A 133 2.32 -24.16 -5.35
C LYS A 133 2.34 -22.63 -5.32
N LYS A 134 1.54 -22.03 -6.21
CA LYS A 134 1.23 -20.59 -6.21
C LYS A 134 -0.14 -20.35 -5.59
N THR A 135 -0.16 -19.84 -4.37
CA THR A 135 -1.40 -19.45 -3.69
C THR A 135 -1.88 -18.11 -4.26
N PRO A 136 -3.07 -18.00 -4.87
CA PRO A 136 -3.56 -16.72 -5.35
C PRO A 136 -3.65 -15.69 -4.23
N VAL A 137 -3.36 -14.43 -4.53
CA VAL A 137 -3.54 -13.32 -3.59
C VAL A 137 -4.27 -12.14 -4.21
N PHE A 138 -4.95 -11.37 -3.36
CA PHE A 138 -5.43 -10.03 -3.68
C PHE A 138 -4.93 -9.06 -2.60
N VAL A 139 -4.23 -8.01 -3.02
CA VAL A 139 -3.61 -7.04 -2.12
C VAL A 139 -4.25 -5.70 -2.29
N ARG A 140 -4.63 -5.07 -1.18
CA ARG A 140 -5.11 -3.69 -1.16
C ARG A 140 -4.19 -2.83 -0.31
N PHE A 141 -3.67 -1.78 -0.95
CA PHE A 141 -2.95 -0.70 -0.30
C PHE A 141 -3.88 0.48 -0.04
N SER A 142 -3.60 1.27 0.98
CA SER A 142 -4.45 2.41 1.34
C SER A 142 -3.72 3.45 2.18
N THR A 143 -4.20 4.69 2.21
CA THR A 143 -3.94 5.62 3.33
C THR A 143 -4.85 5.25 4.51
N VAL A 144 -4.97 6.07 5.56
CA VAL A 144 -5.83 5.79 6.73
C VAL A 144 -6.91 6.85 6.90
N GLN A 145 -6.50 8.12 6.99
CA GLN A 145 -7.36 9.22 7.44
C GLN A 145 -8.36 9.64 6.37
N GLY A 146 -7.88 9.84 5.13
CA GLY A 146 -8.65 10.48 4.07
C GLY A 146 -9.85 9.65 3.58
N PRO A 147 -10.93 10.31 3.11
CA PRO A 147 -12.03 9.65 2.41
C PRO A 147 -11.58 9.11 1.05
N ARG A 148 -12.39 8.31 0.36
CA ARG A 148 -12.00 7.62 -0.90
C ARG A 148 -11.45 8.52 -2.01
N GLY A 149 -11.78 9.81 -1.97
CA GLY A 149 -11.35 10.83 -2.93
C GLY A 149 -10.14 11.67 -2.51
N SER A 150 -9.48 11.37 -1.38
CA SER A 150 -8.27 12.09 -0.95
C SER A 150 -7.05 11.78 -1.84
N GLY A 151 -5.99 12.58 -1.72
CA GLY A 151 -4.72 12.35 -2.43
C GLY A 151 -3.92 11.16 -1.89
N ASP A 152 -3.13 10.52 -2.77
CA ASP A 152 -2.31 9.35 -2.46
C ASP A 152 -1.04 9.67 -1.64
N THR A 153 -0.38 10.79 -1.95
CA THR A 153 0.97 11.12 -1.42
C THR A 153 0.93 11.97 -0.15
N VAL A 154 -0.16 11.90 0.62
CA VAL A 154 -0.28 12.55 1.92
C VAL A 154 0.68 11.97 2.95
N ARG A 155 1.02 12.71 4.02
CA ARG A 155 1.71 12.16 5.18
C ARG A 155 0.70 11.37 5.99
N ASP A 156 0.80 10.05 5.93
CA ASP A 156 -0.12 9.13 6.61
C ASP A 156 0.55 7.76 6.77
N VAL A 157 -0.04 6.90 7.59
CA VAL A 157 0.25 5.47 7.55
C VAL A 157 -0.29 4.90 6.24
N ARG A 158 0.34 3.85 5.73
CA ARG A 158 -0.22 3.06 4.63
C ARG A 158 -0.71 1.71 5.13
N GLY A 159 -1.97 1.38 4.88
CA GLY A 159 -2.49 0.04 5.06
C GLY A 159 -1.95 -0.90 3.98
N PHE A 160 -1.60 -2.12 4.36
CA PHE A 160 -1.09 -3.18 3.51
C PHE A 160 -1.84 -4.48 3.86
N ALA A 161 -2.97 -4.71 3.20
CA ALA A 161 -3.82 -5.87 3.44
C ALA A 161 -3.66 -6.91 2.33
N VAL A 162 -3.33 -8.14 2.70
CA VAL A 162 -3.12 -9.28 1.78
C VAL A 162 -4.15 -10.36 2.10
N LYS A 163 -4.96 -10.74 1.11
CA LYS A 163 -5.86 -11.91 1.17
C LYS A 163 -5.21 -13.04 0.38
N LEU A 164 -4.94 -14.14 1.06
CA LEU A 164 -4.45 -15.38 0.48
C LEU A 164 -5.63 -16.33 0.32
N TYR A 165 -5.92 -16.74 -0.92
CA TYR A 165 -6.94 -17.73 -1.20
C TYR A 165 -6.30 -19.11 -1.11
N THR A 166 -6.31 -19.72 0.08
CA THR A 166 -5.67 -21.03 0.33
C THR A 166 -6.67 -22.17 0.11
N ASP A 167 -6.19 -23.42 0.05
CA ASP A 167 -7.05 -24.61 -0.01
C ASP A 167 -7.81 -24.87 1.30
N GLU A 168 -7.32 -24.30 2.40
CA GLU A 168 -7.83 -24.51 3.75
C GLU A 168 -8.67 -23.30 4.23
N GLY A 169 -9.05 -22.42 3.30
CA GLY A 169 -9.80 -21.18 3.56
C GLY A 169 -9.02 -19.92 3.21
N ASN A 170 -9.67 -18.76 3.30
CA ASN A 170 -9.01 -17.47 3.08
C ASN A 170 -8.23 -17.07 4.34
N PHE A 171 -6.96 -16.67 4.17
CA PHE A 171 -6.16 -16.03 5.22
C PHE A 171 -5.95 -14.55 4.89
N ASP A 172 -6.29 -13.66 5.81
CA ASP A 172 -6.10 -12.22 5.64
C ASP A 172 -5.01 -11.67 6.58
N LEU A 173 -3.87 -11.30 6.01
CA LEU A 173 -2.83 -10.57 6.72
C LEU A 173 -3.06 -9.07 6.56
N VAL A 174 -3.71 -8.45 7.56
CA VAL A 174 -4.15 -7.06 7.53
C VAL A 174 -3.19 -6.15 8.32
N GLY A 175 -2.13 -5.71 7.64
CA GLY A 175 -1.03 -4.94 8.20
C GLY A 175 -0.98 -3.46 7.78
N ASN A 176 0.09 -2.79 8.19
CA ASN A 176 0.47 -1.44 7.77
C ASN A 176 1.92 -1.41 7.25
N ASN A 177 2.36 -0.29 6.69
CA ASN A 177 3.75 -0.07 6.27
C ASN A 177 4.71 0.30 7.42
N MET A 178 4.21 0.32 8.66
CA MET A 178 4.97 0.62 9.87
C MET A 178 4.75 -0.53 10.88
N PRO A 179 5.77 -0.88 11.69
CA PRO A 179 5.76 -2.10 12.51
C PRO A 179 5.04 -1.98 13.85
N VAL A 180 4.46 -0.82 14.15
CA VAL A 180 3.75 -0.53 15.40
C VAL A 180 2.43 0.21 15.13
N PHE A 181 1.62 0.38 16.16
CA PHE A 181 0.39 1.17 16.13
C PHE A 181 0.41 2.32 17.16
N PHE A 182 -0.55 3.25 17.06
CA PHE A 182 -0.62 4.44 17.91
C PHE A 182 -1.11 4.18 19.34
N ILE A 183 -1.85 3.09 19.53
CA ILE A 183 -2.55 2.79 20.77
C ILE A 183 -2.35 1.32 21.12
N GLN A 184 -2.47 1.01 22.41
CA GLN A 184 -2.26 -0.32 22.95
C GLN A 184 -3.54 -1.14 23.02
N ASP A 185 -4.70 -0.51 23.19
CA ASP A 185 -5.99 -1.20 23.42
C ASP A 185 -7.05 -0.71 22.42
N ALA A 186 -7.80 -1.66 21.84
CA ALA A 186 -8.82 -1.38 20.83
C ALA A 186 -9.95 -0.45 21.32
N ILE A 187 -10.22 -0.35 22.63
CA ILE A 187 -11.24 0.57 23.14
C ILE A 187 -10.91 2.04 22.83
N LYS A 188 -9.62 2.37 22.68
CA LYS A 188 -9.15 3.71 22.31
C LYS A 188 -9.21 3.99 20.82
N PHE A 189 -9.53 3.00 19.99
CA PHE A 189 -9.50 3.14 18.53
C PHE A 189 -10.45 4.23 18.02
N PRO A 190 -11.72 4.33 18.48
CA PRO A 190 -12.59 5.44 18.06
C PRO A 190 -12.06 6.81 18.51
N ASP A 191 -11.49 6.91 19.72
CA ASP A 191 -10.94 8.18 20.22
C ASP A 191 -9.77 8.65 19.34
N PHE A 192 -8.83 7.74 19.04
CA PHE A 192 -7.69 8.02 18.18
C PHE A 192 -8.15 8.40 16.75
N VAL A 193 -9.05 7.60 16.17
CA VAL A 193 -9.54 7.84 14.81
C VAL A 193 -10.31 9.16 14.72
N HIS A 194 -11.15 9.49 15.69
CA HIS A 194 -11.81 10.80 15.75
C HIS A 194 -10.82 11.94 15.89
N ALA A 195 -9.73 11.76 16.66
CA ALA A 195 -8.72 12.78 16.84
C ALA A 195 -7.95 13.10 15.56
N VAL A 196 -7.63 12.10 14.73
CA VAL A 196 -6.88 12.27 13.46
C VAL A 196 -7.77 12.58 12.25
N LYS A 197 -9.05 12.20 12.28
CA LYS A 197 -10.03 12.52 11.24
C LYS A 197 -10.31 14.04 11.20
N PRO A 198 -10.89 14.54 10.09
CA PRO A 198 -11.28 15.93 10.01
C PRO A 198 -12.19 16.32 11.19
N GLU A 199 -11.99 17.51 11.75
CA GLU A 199 -12.69 17.91 12.97
C GLU A 199 -14.21 18.01 12.73
N PRO A 200 -15.05 17.53 13.66
CA PRO A 200 -16.47 17.26 13.38
C PRO A 200 -17.31 18.52 13.12
N HIS A 201 -16.82 19.69 13.48
CA HIS A 201 -17.56 20.94 13.35
C HIS A 201 -17.43 21.55 11.94
N ASN A 202 -16.40 21.20 11.18
CA ASN A 202 -16.11 21.77 9.85
C ASN A 202 -15.58 20.77 8.81
N GLU A 203 -15.34 19.52 9.20
CA GLU A 203 -14.71 18.47 8.39
C GLU A 203 -13.35 18.88 7.78
N ILE A 204 -12.52 19.59 8.55
CA ILE A 204 -11.17 20.00 8.15
C ILE A 204 -10.14 19.48 9.17
N PRO A 205 -8.95 19.01 8.74
CA PRO A 205 -8.45 18.89 7.36
C PRO A 205 -8.64 17.48 6.77
N THR A 206 -8.71 17.41 5.43
CA THR A 206 -8.75 16.14 4.69
C THR A 206 -7.34 15.59 4.46
N GLY A 207 -7.11 14.34 4.85
CA GLY A 207 -5.87 13.61 4.54
C GLY A 207 -4.63 14.14 5.25
N GLY A 208 -4.76 14.64 6.48
CA GLY A 208 -3.62 15.10 7.26
C GLY A 208 -3.89 15.16 8.76
N SER A 209 -2.82 15.05 9.55
CA SER A 209 -2.83 15.10 11.02
C SER A 209 -2.46 16.48 11.59
N ALA A 210 -2.19 17.46 10.72
CA ALA A 210 -1.69 18.79 11.09
C ALA A 210 -2.81 19.72 11.58
N HIS A 211 -3.47 19.35 12.68
CA HIS A 211 -4.56 20.10 13.31
C HIS A 211 -4.67 19.79 14.81
N ASP A 212 -5.45 20.60 15.52
CA ASP A 212 -5.46 20.64 16.99
C ASP A 212 -5.89 19.31 17.63
N THR A 213 -6.94 18.64 17.15
CA THR A 213 -7.46 17.44 17.84
C THR A 213 -6.49 16.27 17.82
N PHE A 214 -5.75 16.07 16.72
CA PHE A 214 -4.75 15.02 16.64
C PHE A 214 -3.62 15.28 17.65
N TRP A 215 -3.09 16.50 17.62
CA TRP A 215 -1.97 16.88 18.47
C TRP A 215 -2.36 16.98 19.95
N ASP A 216 -3.62 17.30 20.27
CA ASP A 216 -4.13 17.21 21.65
C ASP A 216 -4.12 15.76 22.14
N PHE A 217 -4.69 14.83 21.37
CA PHE A 217 -4.73 13.41 21.72
C PHE A 217 -3.32 12.84 21.95
N VAL A 218 -2.41 12.99 20.98
CA VAL A 218 -1.06 12.41 21.09
C VAL A 218 -0.24 13.03 22.22
N SER A 219 -0.46 14.31 22.54
CA SER A 219 0.19 14.97 23.67
C SER A 219 -0.33 14.52 25.04
N LEU A 220 -1.51 13.87 25.09
CA LEU A 220 -2.14 13.32 26.30
C LEU A 220 -2.01 11.79 26.40
N VAL A 221 -1.65 11.13 25.31
CA VAL A 221 -1.62 9.68 25.16
C VAL A 221 -0.20 9.26 24.74
N PRO A 222 0.75 9.23 25.69
CA PRO A 222 2.17 9.02 25.39
C PRO A 222 2.48 7.67 24.73
N GLU A 223 1.64 6.65 24.89
CA GLU A 223 1.75 5.36 24.16
C GLU A 223 1.86 5.53 22.64
N SER A 224 1.37 6.66 22.09
CA SER A 224 1.46 6.99 20.66
C SER A 224 2.85 7.46 20.19
N ALA A 225 3.75 7.84 21.11
CA ALA A 225 4.99 8.55 20.79
C ALA A 225 5.88 7.82 19.77
N HIS A 226 5.97 6.48 19.89
CA HIS A 226 6.75 5.68 18.96
C HIS A 226 6.16 5.74 17.54
N MET A 227 4.86 5.48 17.39
CA MET A 227 4.19 5.52 16.09
C MET A 227 4.18 6.93 15.47
N VAL A 228 4.02 7.97 16.29
CA VAL A 228 4.06 9.36 15.79
C VAL A 228 5.44 9.67 15.18
N LEU A 229 6.55 9.20 15.76
CA LEU A 229 7.87 9.33 15.13
C LEU A 229 7.95 8.67 13.76
N TRP A 230 7.41 7.46 13.60
CA TRP A 230 7.32 6.82 12.29
C TRP A 230 6.54 7.69 11.30
N THR A 231 5.41 8.26 11.72
CA THR A 231 4.61 9.13 10.83
C THR A 231 5.26 10.49 10.51
N MET A 232 6.09 11.00 11.41
CA MET A 232 6.87 12.23 11.18
C MET A 232 8.12 11.97 10.34
N SER A 233 8.57 10.71 10.22
CA SER A 233 9.62 10.33 9.27
C SER A 233 9.10 10.25 7.84
N ASP A 234 10.01 10.11 6.87
CA ASP A 234 9.63 9.96 5.47
C ASP A 234 8.91 8.65 5.16
N ARG A 235 8.93 7.66 6.08
CA ARG A 235 8.16 6.41 5.96
C ARG A 235 6.66 6.64 5.71
N ALA A 236 6.13 7.81 6.08
CA ALA A 236 4.74 8.21 5.88
C ALA A 236 4.42 8.84 4.51
N ILE A 237 5.44 9.06 3.68
CA ILE A 237 5.32 9.63 2.34
C ILE A 237 6.07 8.76 1.32
N PRO A 238 5.74 7.46 1.21
CA PRO A 238 6.47 6.53 0.35
C PRO A 238 6.46 7.01 -1.12
N LYS A 239 7.56 6.77 -1.85
CA LYS A 239 7.69 7.14 -3.27
C LYS A 239 6.72 6.33 -4.11
N SER A 240 6.65 5.04 -3.86
CA SER A 240 5.70 4.11 -4.48
C SER A 240 5.21 3.13 -3.42
N LEU A 241 4.04 2.55 -3.65
CA LEU A 241 3.57 1.41 -2.85
C LEU A 241 4.54 0.24 -2.94
N ARG A 242 5.28 0.12 -4.05
CA ARG A 242 6.29 -0.93 -4.31
C ARG A 242 7.55 -0.78 -3.45
N THR A 243 7.80 0.42 -2.91
CA THR A 243 9.02 0.77 -2.18
C THR A 243 8.76 1.02 -0.69
N MET A 244 7.79 0.31 -0.10
CA MET A 244 7.53 0.32 1.33
C MET A 244 7.49 -1.09 1.90
N GLN A 245 7.94 -1.23 3.14
CA GLN A 245 7.75 -2.45 3.92
C GLN A 245 6.27 -2.62 4.29
N GLY A 246 5.91 -3.82 4.73
CA GLY A 246 4.63 -4.13 5.37
C GLY A 246 4.85 -4.94 6.64
N PHE A 247 3.96 -4.80 7.61
CA PHE A 247 4.09 -5.44 8.91
C PHE A 247 2.71 -5.86 9.44
N GLY A 248 2.65 -7.05 10.03
CA GLY A 248 1.45 -7.50 10.75
C GLY A 248 1.19 -6.74 12.05
N ILE A 249 2.19 -6.01 12.56
CA ILE A 249 2.25 -5.28 13.84
C ILE A 249 2.18 -6.23 15.06
N HIS A 250 1.07 -6.95 15.16
CA HIS A 250 0.76 -7.80 16.28
C HIS A 250 1.64 -9.03 16.32
N THR A 251 1.84 -9.52 17.53
CA THR A 251 2.32 -10.88 17.73
C THR A 251 1.17 -11.85 17.49
N PHE A 252 1.37 -12.81 16.60
CA PHE A 252 0.49 -13.96 16.36
C PHE A 252 1.16 -15.23 16.90
N ARG A 253 0.48 -16.37 16.76
CA ARG A 253 1.07 -17.69 17.00
C ARG A 253 1.15 -18.48 15.70
N PHE A 254 2.24 -19.21 15.53
CA PHE A 254 2.35 -20.30 14.59
C PHE A 254 2.29 -21.63 15.35
N ILE A 255 1.47 -22.55 14.86
CA ILE A 255 1.27 -23.88 15.42
C ILE A 255 1.77 -24.89 14.40
N ASN A 256 2.81 -25.64 14.76
CA ASN A 256 3.43 -26.59 13.84
C ASN A 256 2.65 -27.92 13.72
N THR A 257 3.14 -28.86 12.91
CA THR A 257 2.51 -30.17 12.71
C THR A 257 2.48 -31.07 13.94
N GLU A 258 3.26 -30.74 14.99
CA GLU A 258 3.30 -31.45 16.27
C GLU A 258 2.44 -30.75 17.35
N GLY A 259 1.82 -29.61 17.02
CA GLY A 259 1.03 -28.80 17.95
C GLY A 259 1.86 -27.84 18.83
N LYS A 260 3.16 -27.69 18.57
CA LYS A 260 4.01 -26.71 19.27
C LYS A 260 3.71 -25.30 18.78
N SER A 261 3.54 -24.39 19.73
CA SER A 261 3.31 -22.96 19.50
C SER A 261 4.63 -22.17 19.49
N SER A 262 4.69 -21.12 18.68
CA SER A 262 5.72 -20.07 18.73
C SER A 262 5.10 -18.73 18.37
N PHE A 263 5.55 -17.67 19.04
CA PHE A 263 5.12 -16.31 18.74
C PHE A 263 5.78 -15.82 17.45
N VAL A 264 5.00 -15.12 16.62
CA VAL A 264 5.50 -14.57 15.35
C VAL A 264 5.03 -13.15 15.08
N LYS A 265 5.91 -12.33 14.49
CA LYS A 265 5.54 -11.05 13.86
C LYS A 265 5.82 -11.11 12.36
N PHE A 266 4.82 -10.77 11.54
CA PHE A 266 4.91 -10.81 10.08
C PHE A 266 5.57 -9.56 9.49
N HIS A 267 6.39 -9.77 8.46
CA HIS A 267 7.11 -8.75 7.70
C HIS A 267 6.96 -8.98 6.19
N TRP A 268 6.79 -7.89 5.44
CA TRP A 268 6.89 -7.85 3.99
C TRP A 268 8.06 -6.94 3.62
N LYS A 269 9.10 -7.52 3.02
CA LYS A 269 10.29 -6.79 2.56
C LYS A 269 10.20 -6.53 1.05
N PRO A 270 10.15 -5.27 0.59
CA PRO A 270 10.04 -4.96 -0.83
C PRO A 270 11.35 -5.28 -1.55
N LYS A 271 11.26 -5.94 -2.70
CA LYS A 271 12.41 -6.16 -3.59
C LYS A 271 12.98 -4.85 -4.15
N PHE A 272 12.11 -3.87 -4.38
CA PHE A 272 12.47 -2.54 -4.89
C PHE A 272 13.08 -1.61 -3.83
N GLY A 273 13.41 -2.14 -2.65
CA GLY A 273 13.95 -1.37 -1.53
C GLY A 273 12.92 -0.46 -0.87
N VAL A 274 13.38 0.38 0.06
CA VAL A 274 12.53 1.34 0.79
C VAL A 274 12.89 2.75 0.40
N CYS A 275 11.95 3.47 -0.21
CA CYS A 275 12.16 4.81 -0.74
C CYS A 275 10.93 5.69 -0.53
N SER A 276 11.19 6.94 -0.19
CA SER A 276 10.15 7.92 0.16
C SER A 276 10.35 9.25 -0.55
N LEU A 277 9.26 10.02 -0.71
CA LEU A 277 9.31 11.40 -1.19
C LEU A 277 9.92 12.31 -0.11
N VAL A 278 10.21 13.56 -0.47
CA VAL A 278 10.40 14.64 0.50
C VAL A 278 9.11 15.44 0.66
N TRP A 279 8.94 16.16 1.77
CA TRP A 279 7.62 16.71 2.12
C TRP A 279 7.02 17.70 1.10
N ASP A 280 7.83 18.65 0.61
CA ASP A 280 7.37 19.62 -0.41
C ASP A 280 6.93 18.93 -1.70
N GLU A 281 7.70 17.93 -2.15
CA GLU A 281 7.37 17.09 -3.30
C GLU A 281 6.06 16.33 -3.08
N ALA A 282 5.89 15.70 -1.92
CA ALA A 282 4.70 14.93 -1.57
C ALA A 282 3.43 15.79 -1.57
N GLN A 283 3.48 17.00 -1.02
CA GLN A 283 2.36 17.96 -1.05
C GLN A 283 2.03 18.44 -2.46
N LYS A 284 3.05 18.84 -3.24
CA LYS A 284 2.83 19.29 -4.62
C LYS A 284 2.26 18.17 -5.48
N LEU A 285 2.78 16.96 -5.32
CA LEU A 285 2.32 15.78 -6.04
C LEU A 285 0.86 15.44 -5.70
N ALA A 286 0.46 15.56 -4.43
CA ALA A 286 -0.93 15.36 -4.03
C ALA A 286 -1.92 16.34 -4.69
N GLY A 287 -1.46 17.50 -5.18
CA GLY A 287 -2.26 18.43 -5.97
C GLY A 287 -2.15 18.24 -7.48
N LYS A 288 -0.98 17.82 -7.98
CA LYS A 288 -0.71 17.63 -9.42
C LYS A 288 -1.20 16.30 -9.97
N ASP A 289 -1.13 15.24 -9.18
CA ASP A 289 -1.71 13.92 -9.47
C ASP A 289 -2.18 13.28 -8.15
N THR A 290 -3.46 13.49 -7.81
CA THR A 290 -4.09 12.91 -6.63
C THR A 290 -4.06 11.37 -6.63
N ASP A 291 -3.90 10.76 -7.80
CA ASP A 291 -3.92 9.32 -8.03
C ASP A 291 -2.51 8.72 -8.27
N PHE A 292 -1.45 9.43 -7.88
CA PHE A 292 -0.07 9.05 -8.21
C PHE A 292 0.30 7.61 -7.82
N HIS A 293 0.00 7.16 -6.58
CA HIS A 293 0.32 5.79 -6.16
C HIS A 293 -0.57 4.75 -6.83
N ARG A 294 -1.84 5.07 -7.04
CA ARG A 294 -2.78 4.22 -7.78
C ARG A 294 -2.30 4.01 -9.23
N ARG A 295 -1.94 5.10 -9.89
CA ARG A 295 -1.43 5.12 -11.27
C ARG A 295 -0.10 4.37 -11.36
N ASP A 296 0.84 4.66 -10.46
CA ASP A 296 2.14 3.99 -10.46
C ASP A 296 2.02 2.48 -10.31
N LEU A 297 1.18 1.98 -9.38
CA LEU A 297 0.93 0.55 -9.22
C LEU A 297 0.34 -0.07 -10.50
N TRP A 298 -0.69 0.58 -11.05
CA TRP A 298 -1.41 0.10 -12.22
C TRP A 298 -0.49 0.00 -13.45
N GLU A 299 0.20 1.10 -13.77
CA GLU A 299 1.11 1.17 -14.91
C GLU A 299 2.30 0.22 -14.75
N SER A 300 2.85 0.08 -13.54
CA SER A 300 3.97 -0.86 -13.29
C SER A 300 3.55 -2.29 -13.64
N ILE A 301 2.34 -2.69 -13.27
CA ILE A 301 1.82 -4.01 -13.60
C ILE A 301 1.59 -4.16 -15.11
N GLU A 302 0.99 -3.17 -15.79
CA GLU A 302 0.78 -3.23 -17.25
C GLU A 302 2.09 -3.34 -18.04
N MET A 303 3.16 -2.70 -17.54
CA MET A 303 4.50 -2.70 -18.15
C MET A 303 5.33 -3.94 -17.78
N GLY A 304 4.87 -4.80 -16.87
CA GLY A 304 5.60 -6.00 -16.43
C GLY A 304 6.59 -5.77 -15.27
N ASP A 305 6.65 -4.56 -14.71
CA ASP A 305 7.41 -4.22 -13.50
C ASP A 305 6.67 -4.70 -12.24
N TYR A 306 6.41 -6.00 -12.17
CA TYR A 306 5.58 -6.58 -11.13
C TYR A 306 6.10 -6.28 -9.73
N PRO A 307 5.29 -5.61 -8.87
CA PRO A 307 5.63 -5.44 -7.46
C PRO A 307 5.90 -6.78 -6.78
N GLU A 308 7.01 -6.86 -6.02
CA GLU A 308 7.45 -8.09 -5.35
C GLU A 308 7.87 -7.80 -3.90
N TRP A 309 7.39 -8.63 -2.98
CA TRP A 309 7.78 -8.62 -1.56
C TRP A 309 8.11 -10.02 -1.08
N GLU A 310 9.12 -10.12 -0.22
CA GLU A 310 9.43 -11.33 0.54
C GLU A 310 8.63 -11.33 1.84
N LEU A 311 7.86 -12.39 2.09
CA LEU A 311 7.26 -12.66 3.39
C LEU A 311 8.35 -13.19 4.31
N GLY A 312 8.45 -12.60 5.49
CA GLY A 312 9.25 -13.14 6.57
C GLY A 312 8.54 -13.04 7.91
N VAL A 313 9.05 -13.79 8.89
CA VAL A 313 8.57 -13.75 10.26
C VAL A 313 9.73 -13.65 11.24
N GLN A 314 9.56 -12.84 12.28
CA GLN A 314 10.36 -12.98 13.49
C GLN A 314 9.74 -14.09 14.33
N ILE A 315 10.55 -14.99 14.87
CA ILE A 315 10.07 -16.19 15.60
C ILE A 315 10.62 -16.13 17.02
N VAL A 316 9.73 -16.18 17.99
CA VAL A 316 10.07 -16.24 19.42
C VAL A 316 9.45 -17.48 20.02
N ALA A 317 10.27 -18.30 20.69
CA ALA A 317 9.77 -19.48 21.40
C ALA A 317 8.85 -19.07 22.55
N GLU A 318 7.87 -19.90 22.90
CA GLU A 318 6.90 -19.55 23.97
C GLU A 318 7.61 -19.30 25.30
N GLU A 319 8.64 -20.08 25.62
CA GLU A 319 9.47 -19.91 26.83
C GLU A 319 10.27 -18.59 26.89
N ASP A 320 10.34 -17.85 25.78
CA ASP A 320 11.12 -16.62 25.65
C ASP A 320 10.27 -15.34 25.74
N GLU A 321 8.94 -15.47 25.93
CA GLU A 321 7.98 -14.35 25.94
C GLU A 321 8.42 -13.16 26.80
N HIS A 322 8.96 -13.43 27.98
CA HIS A 322 9.33 -12.41 28.97
C HIS A 322 10.83 -12.09 29.02
N LYS A 323 11.61 -12.48 27.99
CA LYS A 323 13.07 -12.23 27.94
C LYS A 323 13.45 -10.85 27.39
N PHE A 324 12.48 -10.08 26.91
CA PHE A 324 12.69 -8.76 26.30
C PHE A 324 12.46 -7.63 27.31
N ASP A 325 13.01 -6.45 27.02
CA ASP A 325 12.80 -5.20 27.76
C ASP A 325 11.45 -4.53 27.43
N PHE A 326 10.64 -5.16 26.58
CA PHE A 326 9.30 -4.78 26.18
C PHE A 326 8.38 -6.01 26.16
N ASP A 327 7.07 -5.77 26.17
CA ASP A 327 6.07 -6.83 26.06
C ASP A 327 5.81 -7.18 24.59
N LEU A 328 5.86 -8.47 24.24
CA LEU A 328 5.57 -8.93 22.87
C LEU A 328 4.12 -8.65 22.45
N LEU A 329 3.20 -8.57 23.40
CA LEU A 329 1.78 -8.31 23.18
C LEU A 329 1.45 -6.82 23.04
N ASP A 330 2.43 -5.93 23.24
CA ASP A 330 2.25 -4.50 23.08
C ASP A 330 2.41 -4.09 21.60
N PRO A 331 1.32 -3.67 20.92
CA PRO A 331 1.38 -3.28 19.50
C PRO A 331 2.13 -1.96 19.25
N THR A 332 2.50 -1.23 20.31
CA THR A 332 3.37 -0.04 20.21
C THR A 332 4.86 -0.40 20.22
N LYS A 333 5.19 -1.70 20.28
CA LYS A 333 6.56 -2.22 20.36
C LYS A 333 6.95 -3.05 19.15
N ILE A 334 8.14 -2.78 18.61
CA ILE A 334 8.82 -3.66 17.67
C ILE A 334 9.63 -4.71 18.42
N ILE A 335 9.97 -5.79 17.72
CA ILE A 335 11.12 -6.62 18.06
C ILE A 335 12.27 -6.13 17.16
N PRO A 336 13.33 -5.50 17.69
CA PRO A 336 14.49 -5.14 16.88
C PRO A 336 15.07 -6.35 16.13
N GLU A 337 15.41 -6.17 14.86
CA GLU A 337 15.92 -7.27 14.01
C GLU A 337 17.27 -7.82 14.52
N GLU A 338 18.01 -7.02 15.30
CA GLU A 338 19.25 -7.40 15.96
C GLU A 338 19.04 -8.39 17.12
N LEU A 339 17.83 -8.43 17.71
CA LEU A 339 17.48 -9.40 18.75
C LEU A 339 16.87 -10.66 18.15
N VAL A 340 15.95 -10.50 17.19
CA VAL A 340 15.29 -11.61 16.50
C VAL A 340 15.30 -11.32 15.00
N PRO A 341 16.12 -12.03 14.21
CA PRO A 341 16.18 -11.81 12.78
C PRO A 341 14.89 -12.26 12.10
N VAL A 342 14.59 -11.66 10.95
CA VAL A 342 13.46 -12.06 10.11
C VAL A 342 13.83 -13.32 9.33
N THR A 343 13.10 -14.42 9.55
CA THR A 343 13.21 -15.65 8.76
C THR A 343 12.37 -15.54 7.49
N PRO A 344 12.97 -15.61 6.28
CA PRO A 344 12.24 -15.55 5.03
C PRO A 344 11.43 -16.83 4.80
N LEU A 345 10.16 -16.70 4.40
CA LEU A 345 9.26 -17.83 4.17
C LEU A 345 8.94 -18.03 2.70
N GLY A 346 8.80 -16.94 1.93
CA GLY A 346 8.39 -16.99 0.53
C GLY A 346 8.26 -15.61 -0.09
N LYS A 347 7.76 -15.55 -1.32
CA LYS A 347 7.58 -14.30 -2.05
C LYS A 347 6.16 -14.11 -2.55
N MET A 348 5.75 -12.86 -2.63
CA MET A 348 4.51 -12.41 -3.25
C MET A 348 4.83 -11.55 -4.46
N VAL A 349 4.16 -11.82 -5.58
CA VAL A 349 4.27 -11.05 -6.83
C VAL A 349 2.88 -10.58 -7.25
N LEU A 350 2.70 -9.27 -7.43
CA LEU A 350 1.46 -8.69 -7.97
C LEU A 350 1.62 -8.49 -9.47
N ASN A 351 0.81 -9.18 -10.25
CA ASN A 351 1.02 -9.26 -11.69
C ASN A 351 -0.26 -9.08 -12.51
N ARG A 352 -1.36 -8.65 -11.89
CA ARG A 352 -2.61 -8.47 -12.63
C ARG A 352 -3.46 -7.37 -12.01
N ASN A 353 -3.80 -6.37 -12.81
CA ASN A 353 -4.74 -5.33 -12.39
C ASN A 353 -6.18 -5.87 -12.35
N PRO A 354 -7.04 -5.36 -11.47
CA PRO A 354 -8.49 -5.61 -11.53
C PRO A 354 -9.08 -5.27 -12.91
N ASP A 355 -10.18 -5.91 -13.28
CA ASP A 355 -10.98 -5.49 -14.45
C ASP A 355 -11.96 -4.38 -14.07
N ASN A 356 -12.49 -4.41 -12.83
CA ASN A 356 -13.38 -3.38 -12.32
C ASN A 356 -13.01 -2.97 -10.89
N TYR A 357 -12.63 -1.70 -10.70
CA TYR A 357 -12.25 -1.16 -9.40
C TYR A 357 -13.35 -1.35 -8.34
N PHE A 358 -14.62 -1.06 -8.66
CA PHE A 358 -15.69 -1.18 -7.67
C PHE A 358 -15.91 -2.64 -7.27
N ALA A 359 -16.07 -3.52 -8.26
CA ALA A 359 -16.41 -4.92 -8.05
C ALA A 359 -15.36 -5.68 -7.23
N GLU A 360 -14.08 -5.34 -7.43
CA GLU A 360 -12.95 -6.07 -6.86
C GLU A 360 -12.24 -5.29 -5.76
N THR A 361 -11.91 -4.02 -5.99
CA THR A 361 -11.14 -3.20 -5.02
C THR A 361 -12.03 -2.56 -3.95
N GLU A 362 -13.18 -2.00 -4.34
CA GLU A 362 -14.05 -1.36 -3.36
C GLU A 362 -14.77 -2.41 -2.50
N GLN A 363 -15.27 -3.48 -3.10
CA GLN A 363 -16.06 -4.51 -2.39
C GLN A 363 -15.25 -5.59 -1.67
N VAL A 364 -13.92 -5.68 -1.85
CA VAL A 364 -13.14 -6.67 -1.07
C VAL A 364 -13.25 -6.39 0.43
N ALA A 365 -13.41 -7.44 1.23
CA ALA A 365 -13.43 -7.40 2.68
C ALA A 365 -12.24 -8.19 3.22
N PHE A 366 -11.38 -7.51 3.98
CA PHE A 366 -10.31 -8.13 4.75
C PHE A 366 -10.71 -8.18 6.21
N CYS A 367 -10.29 -9.18 6.97
CA CYS A 367 -10.48 -9.25 8.41
C CYS A 367 -9.31 -10.01 9.05
N PRO A 368 -8.57 -9.45 10.03
CA PRO A 368 -7.50 -10.18 10.70
C PRO A 368 -7.99 -11.43 11.46
N GLY A 369 -9.31 -11.56 11.67
CA GLY A 369 -9.94 -12.78 12.19
C GLY A 369 -10.05 -13.92 11.18
N HIS A 370 -9.81 -13.68 9.88
CA HIS A 370 -9.72 -14.73 8.88
C HIS A 370 -8.33 -15.36 8.91
N ILE A 371 -8.15 -16.35 9.79
CA ILE A 371 -6.96 -17.20 9.88
C ILE A 371 -7.27 -18.62 9.38
N VAL A 372 -6.22 -19.41 9.18
CA VAL A 372 -6.29 -20.82 8.75
C VAL A 372 -5.56 -21.70 9.78
N PRO A 373 -5.85 -23.02 9.85
CA PRO A 373 -5.14 -23.93 10.75
C PRO A 373 -3.62 -23.77 10.65
N GLY A 374 -2.94 -23.70 11.80
CA GLY A 374 -1.50 -23.43 11.88
C GLY A 374 -1.11 -21.99 12.16
N ILE A 375 -2.09 -21.08 12.17
CA ILE A 375 -1.96 -19.72 12.68
C ILE A 375 -2.99 -19.54 13.79
N ASP A 376 -2.64 -18.83 14.87
CA ASP A 376 -3.56 -18.47 15.94
C ASP A 376 -3.25 -17.07 16.50
N PHE A 377 -4.09 -16.57 17.39
CA PHE A 377 -3.97 -15.24 17.97
C PHE A 377 -3.11 -15.23 19.24
N SER A 378 -2.67 -14.03 19.63
CA SER A 378 -2.13 -13.74 20.95
C SER A 378 -3.10 -12.88 21.76
N ASN A 379 -2.72 -12.54 23.00
CA ASN A 379 -3.48 -11.67 23.89
C ASN A 379 -3.21 -10.17 23.68
N ASP A 380 -2.62 -9.77 22.54
CA ASP A 380 -2.52 -8.36 22.15
C ASP A 380 -3.93 -7.69 22.20
N PRO A 381 -4.16 -6.72 23.10
CA PRO A 381 -5.50 -6.21 23.35
C PRO A 381 -6.03 -5.32 22.21
N LEU A 382 -5.15 -4.82 21.34
CA LEU A 382 -5.58 -4.16 20.11
C LEU A 382 -6.03 -5.19 19.08
N LEU A 383 -5.27 -6.27 18.88
CA LEU A 383 -5.64 -7.37 17.97
C LEU A 383 -7.01 -7.93 18.34
N GLN A 384 -7.24 -8.22 19.62
CA GLN A 384 -8.49 -8.82 20.13
C GLN A 384 -9.74 -8.00 19.74
N GLY A 385 -9.69 -6.67 19.88
CA GLY A 385 -10.82 -5.83 19.46
C GLY A 385 -10.98 -5.73 17.93
N ARG A 386 -9.90 -5.87 17.16
CA ARG A 386 -9.97 -5.92 15.69
C ARG A 386 -10.71 -7.16 15.20
N LEU A 387 -10.62 -8.29 15.89
CA LEU A 387 -11.32 -9.54 15.51
C LEU A 387 -12.84 -9.35 15.46
N PHE A 388 -13.40 -8.49 16.32
CA PHE A 388 -14.81 -8.10 16.28
C PHE A 388 -15.12 -7.14 15.13
N SER A 389 -14.38 -6.03 15.06
CA SER A 389 -14.75 -4.87 14.25
C SER A 389 -14.83 -5.15 12.75
N TYR A 390 -13.91 -5.96 12.21
CA TYR A 390 -13.81 -6.15 10.76
C TYR A 390 -14.93 -7.01 10.18
N THR A 391 -15.57 -7.87 10.97
CA THR A 391 -16.80 -8.58 10.54
C THR A 391 -18.01 -7.66 10.65
N ASP A 392 -18.13 -6.95 11.78
CA ASP A 392 -19.24 -6.03 12.07
C ASP A 392 -19.38 -4.92 11.00
N THR A 393 -18.29 -4.23 10.69
CA THR A 393 -18.34 -3.09 9.75
C THR A 393 -18.76 -3.46 8.33
N GLN A 394 -18.65 -4.74 7.92
CA GLN A 394 -19.08 -5.15 6.58
C GLN A 394 -20.59 -5.24 6.45
N ILE A 395 -21.32 -5.40 7.56
CA ILE A 395 -22.77 -5.55 7.54
C ILE A 395 -23.42 -4.30 6.92
N SER A 396 -23.00 -3.10 7.32
CA SER A 396 -23.49 -1.87 6.71
C SER A 396 -22.81 -1.56 5.38
N ARG A 397 -21.48 -1.71 5.31
CA ARG A 397 -20.68 -1.35 4.13
C ARG A 397 -21.03 -2.16 2.88
N LEU A 398 -21.26 -3.46 3.04
CA LEU A 398 -21.52 -4.41 1.96
C LEU A 398 -22.95 -4.94 1.96
N GLY A 399 -23.86 -4.33 2.73
CA GLY A 399 -25.29 -4.62 2.65
C GLY A 399 -25.68 -6.00 3.19
N GLY A 400 -25.04 -6.48 4.26
CA GLY A 400 -25.46 -7.67 5.00
C GLY A 400 -24.37 -8.72 5.22
N PRO A 401 -24.73 -9.87 5.84
CA PRO A 401 -23.79 -10.93 6.23
C PRO A 401 -23.29 -11.80 5.06
N ASN A 402 -23.92 -11.69 3.87
CA ASN A 402 -23.54 -12.46 2.68
C ASN A 402 -22.39 -11.82 1.88
N PHE A 403 -21.63 -10.89 2.47
CA PHE A 403 -20.52 -10.22 1.78
C PHE A 403 -19.42 -11.18 1.29
N HIS A 404 -19.30 -12.37 1.89
CA HIS A 404 -18.41 -13.45 1.47
C HIS A 404 -18.81 -14.05 0.11
N GLU A 405 -20.06 -13.86 -0.33
CA GLU A 405 -20.56 -14.29 -1.64
C GLU A 405 -20.30 -13.27 -2.74
N ILE A 406 -19.78 -12.09 -2.42
CA ILE A 406 -19.28 -11.16 -3.45
C ILE A 406 -18.07 -11.81 -4.12
N PRO A 407 -17.98 -11.87 -5.46
CA PRO A 407 -17.00 -12.69 -6.18
C PRO A 407 -15.56 -12.58 -5.68
N ILE A 408 -15.05 -11.37 -5.43
CA ILE A 408 -13.68 -11.17 -4.93
C ILE A 408 -13.46 -11.78 -3.53
N ASN A 409 -14.48 -11.80 -2.67
CA ASN A 409 -14.38 -12.31 -1.29
C ASN A 409 -14.53 -13.83 -1.19
N ARG A 410 -15.10 -14.48 -2.22
CA ARG A 410 -15.34 -15.92 -2.21
C ARG A 410 -14.04 -16.70 -2.01
N PRO A 411 -13.98 -17.69 -1.11
CA PRO A 411 -12.86 -18.61 -1.06
C PRO A 411 -12.81 -19.46 -2.33
N ILE A 412 -11.61 -19.94 -2.66
CA ILE A 412 -11.44 -21.01 -3.66
C ILE A 412 -11.73 -22.38 -3.02
N ALA A 413 -11.46 -22.51 -1.72
CA ALA A 413 -11.82 -23.66 -0.92
C ALA A 413 -13.35 -23.82 -0.78
N PRO A 414 -13.86 -25.06 -0.63
CA PRO A 414 -15.26 -25.32 -0.31
C PRO A 414 -15.68 -24.67 1.03
N ASN A 415 -16.93 -24.18 1.13
CA ASN A 415 -17.42 -23.43 2.30
C ASN A 415 -18.83 -23.82 2.77
N HIS A 416 -19.15 -25.11 2.79
CA HIS A 416 -20.46 -25.62 3.21
C HIS A 416 -20.71 -25.52 4.72
N ASN A 417 -21.86 -24.97 5.13
CA ASN A 417 -22.27 -24.85 6.54
C ASN A 417 -23.82 -24.76 6.70
N GLY A 418 -24.29 -24.48 7.92
CA GLY A 418 -25.72 -24.34 8.25
C GLY A 418 -26.33 -22.94 8.11
N GLN A 419 -25.57 -21.90 7.76
CA GLN A 419 -26.04 -20.51 7.65
C GLN A 419 -26.91 -20.31 6.39
N ARG A 420 -27.99 -19.50 6.49
CA ARG A 420 -29.00 -19.31 5.42
C ARG A 420 -29.49 -17.86 5.35
N ASP A 421 -30.24 -17.56 4.30
CA ASP A 421 -31.04 -16.34 4.10
C ASP A 421 -30.23 -15.03 4.02
N ALA A 422 -30.78 -13.94 4.56
CA ALA A 422 -30.27 -12.57 4.55
C ALA A 422 -30.21 -11.89 3.16
N GLN A 423 -29.81 -10.61 3.17
CA GLN A 423 -29.76 -9.75 1.98
C GLN A 423 -28.80 -10.33 0.92
N HIS A 424 -29.20 -10.25 -0.35
CA HIS A 424 -28.42 -10.69 -1.51
C HIS A 424 -27.86 -12.13 -1.45
N ARG A 425 -28.58 -13.08 -0.84
CA ARG A 425 -28.21 -14.50 -0.90
C ARG A 425 -28.15 -14.98 -2.34
N THR A 426 -26.96 -15.40 -2.76
CA THR A 426 -26.64 -15.89 -4.10
C THR A 426 -26.54 -17.42 -4.12
N THR A 427 -25.99 -18.03 -3.07
CA THR A 427 -25.89 -19.49 -2.98
C THR A 427 -27.26 -20.10 -2.72
N ILE A 428 -27.68 -21.03 -3.58
CA ILE A 428 -28.88 -21.84 -3.38
C ILE A 428 -28.45 -23.18 -2.75
N ASP A 429 -28.58 -23.27 -1.43
CA ASP A 429 -28.27 -24.51 -0.70
C ASP A 429 -29.21 -25.65 -1.11
N LYS A 430 -28.63 -26.83 -1.31
CA LYS A 430 -29.38 -28.08 -1.56
C LYS A 430 -29.45 -28.90 -0.29
N GLY A 431 -30.55 -29.62 -0.11
CA GLY A 431 -30.83 -30.39 1.10
C GLY A 431 -32.02 -29.82 1.87
N ARG A 432 -32.40 -30.48 2.95
CA ARG A 432 -33.49 -30.09 3.85
C ARG A 432 -32.99 -29.54 5.19
N ALA A 433 -31.75 -29.82 5.58
CA ALA A 433 -31.16 -29.42 6.84
C ALA A 433 -30.47 -28.04 6.75
N SER A 434 -30.66 -27.26 7.80
CA SER A 434 -29.98 -25.99 8.08
C SER A 434 -29.45 -25.93 9.52
N TYR A 435 -29.26 -27.10 10.13
CA TYR A 435 -28.82 -27.26 11.51
C TYR A 435 -27.96 -28.52 11.65
N GLU A 436 -27.16 -28.57 12.70
CA GLU A 436 -26.42 -29.76 13.12
C GLU A 436 -26.58 -30.01 14.63
N PRO A 437 -26.54 -31.28 15.09
CA PRO A 437 -26.55 -32.49 14.27
C PRO A 437 -27.91 -32.71 13.59
N ASN A 438 -27.93 -33.33 12.41
CA ASN A 438 -29.15 -33.69 11.70
C ASN A 438 -29.09 -35.13 11.15
N SER A 439 -30.24 -35.78 10.98
CA SER A 439 -30.33 -37.11 10.34
C SER A 439 -30.97 -37.07 8.95
N ILE A 440 -31.75 -36.03 8.64
CA ILE A 440 -32.52 -35.91 7.41
C ILE A 440 -31.64 -35.79 6.16
N ASP A 441 -30.45 -35.22 6.29
CA ASP A 441 -29.43 -35.14 5.23
C ASP A 441 -28.15 -35.92 5.62
N GLY A 442 -28.30 -36.95 6.47
CA GLY A 442 -27.18 -37.83 6.86
C GLY A 442 -26.10 -37.17 7.73
N GLY A 443 -26.42 -36.03 8.35
CA GLY A 443 -25.51 -35.29 9.23
C GLY A 443 -24.45 -34.49 8.49
N TRP A 444 -24.66 -34.15 7.22
CA TRP A 444 -23.76 -33.28 6.45
C TRP A 444 -24.23 -31.81 6.46
N PRO A 445 -23.31 -30.83 6.28
CA PRO A 445 -21.84 -30.99 6.37
C PRO A 445 -21.39 -31.44 7.78
N LYS A 446 -20.18 -31.98 7.90
CA LYS A 446 -19.64 -32.55 9.16
C LYS A 446 -18.44 -31.77 9.67
N GLU A 447 -18.24 -31.80 10.97
CA GLU A 447 -17.01 -31.36 11.62
C GLU A 447 -15.80 -32.19 11.13
N THR A 448 -14.65 -31.53 10.96
CA THR A 448 -13.36 -32.17 10.65
C THR A 448 -12.50 -32.20 11.91
N PRO A 449 -11.98 -33.36 12.34
CA PRO A 449 -11.02 -33.41 13.45
C PRO A 449 -9.77 -32.59 13.17
N ALA A 450 -9.14 -32.06 14.22
CA ALA A 450 -7.83 -31.44 14.09
C ALA A 450 -6.78 -32.44 13.59
N GLY A 451 -5.82 -31.96 12.81
CA GLY A 451 -4.78 -32.78 12.22
C GLY A 451 -3.58 -31.96 11.75
N PRO A 452 -2.47 -32.64 11.38
CA PRO A 452 -1.24 -31.99 10.91
C PRO A 452 -1.32 -31.47 9.46
N VAL A 453 -2.29 -31.93 8.67
CA VAL A 453 -2.54 -31.53 7.28
C VAL A 453 -4.05 -31.60 7.05
N ASP A 454 -4.65 -30.59 6.42
CA ASP A 454 -6.09 -30.57 6.06
C ASP A 454 -7.01 -30.88 7.27
N GLY A 455 -6.62 -30.40 8.45
CA GLY A 455 -7.34 -30.60 9.70
C GLY A 455 -8.32 -29.46 10.01
N GLY A 456 -9.30 -29.73 10.88
CA GLY A 456 -10.14 -28.68 11.44
C GLY A 456 -9.35 -27.67 12.26
N PHE A 457 -9.81 -26.41 12.28
CA PHE A 457 -9.24 -25.38 13.14
C PHE A 457 -9.46 -25.72 14.62
N GLU A 458 -8.42 -25.54 15.43
CA GLU A 458 -8.46 -25.65 16.88
C GLU A 458 -7.67 -24.49 17.49
N THR A 459 -8.19 -23.88 18.54
CA THR A 459 -7.46 -22.85 19.29
C THR A 459 -6.37 -23.51 20.12
N TYR A 460 -5.17 -22.96 20.09
CA TYR A 460 -4.07 -23.36 20.95
C TYR A 460 -4.51 -23.25 22.42
N PRO A 461 -4.32 -24.31 23.24
CA PRO A 461 -4.81 -24.34 24.63
C PRO A 461 -3.90 -23.53 25.57
N GLU A 462 -3.78 -22.22 25.32
CA GLU A 462 -3.05 -21.29 26.16
C GLU A 462 -3.55 -21.34 27.61
N ARG A 463 -2.61 -21.35 28.57
CA ARG A 463 -2.95 -21.33 29.99
C ARG A 463 -3.40 -19.94 30.41
N VAL A 464 -4.65 -19.80 30.82
CA VAL A 464 -5.19 -18.56 31.37
C VAL A 464 -5.41 -18.68 32.89
N GLU A 465 -4.73 -17.85 33.66
CA GLU A 465 -4.88 -17.75 35.12
C GLU A 465 -5.01 -16.26 35.53
N ALA A 466 -6.25 -15.79 35.69
CA ALA A 466 -6.52 -14.36 35.84
C ALA A 466 -7.85 -14.03 36.53
N HIS A 467 -8.02 -12.75 36.88
CA HIS A 467 -9.30 -12.12 37.24
C HIS A 467 -9.87 -11.32 36.06
N LYS A 468 -11.20 -11.14 36.02
CA LYS A 468 -11.83 -10.25 35.04
C LYS A 468 -11.63 -8.79 35.46
N VAL A 469 -10.86 -8.04 34.69
CA VAL A 469 -10.49 -6.64 34.98
C VAL A 469 -10.63 -5.74 33.74
N ARG A 470 -10.60 -4.43 33.95
CA ARG A 470 -10.36 -3.40 32.91
C ARG A 470 -9.12 -2.63 33.31
N GLU A 471 -7.96 -3.15 32.93
CA GLU A 471 -6.67 -2.68 33.40
C GLU A 471 -5.63 -2.84 32.28
N ARG A 472 -4.73 -1.87 32.16
CA ARG A 472 -3.58 -1.96 31.25
C ARG A 472 -2.44 -2.62 32.01
N SER A 473 -1.77 -3.59 31.38
CA SER A 473 -0.59 -4.23 31.97
C SER A 473 0.51 -3.20 32.28
N GLU A 474 1.15 -3.31 33.44
CA GLU A 474 2.30 -2.46 33.79
C GLU A 474 3.47 -2.61 32.79
N SER A 475 3.61 -3.78 32.16
CA SER A 475 4.63 -4.05 31.13
C SER A 475 4.48 -3.15 29.89
N PHE A 476 3.29 -2.59 29.67
CA PHE A 476 2.99 -1.68 28.55
C PHE A 476 3.34 -0.22 28.88
N GLY A 477 3.74 0.09 30.12
CA GLY A 477 4.00 1.45 30.62
C GLY A 477 5.33 2.08 30.17
N ASP A 478 6.02 1.49 29.19
CA ASP A 478 7.13 2.15 28.48
C ASP A 478 6.63 2.81 27.20
N HIS A 479 6.82 4.11 27.07
CA HIS A 479 6.32 4.88 25.93
C HIS A 479 7.42 5.53 25.10
N PHE A 480 8.63 5.64 25.65
CA PHE A 480 9.67 6.49 25.07
C PHE A 480 10.90 5.71 24.62
N SER A 481 11.23 4.55 25.21
CA SER A 481 12.50 3.89 24.90
C SER A 481 12.63 3.45 23.45
N GLN A 482 11.56 2.88 22.86
CA GLN A 482 11.59 2.52 21.44
C GLN A 482 11.38 3.71 20.49
N ALA A 483 10.73 4.77 20.96
CA ALA A 483 10.70 6.04 20.24
C ALA A 483 12.12 6.63 20.13
N THR A 484 12.88 6.61 21.24
CA THR A 484 14.30 6.99 21.26
C THR A 484 15.13 6.08 20.36
N LEU A 485 14.97 4.75 20.44
CA LEU A 485 15.65 3.79 19.56
C LEU A 485 15.44 4.15 18.09
N PHE A 486 14.19 4.38 17.68
CA PHE A 486 13.87 4.76 16.30
C PHE A 486 14.59 6.06 15.91
N PHE A 487 14.44 7.13 16.69
CA PHE A 487 15.07 8.41 16.37
C PHE A 487 16.59 8.29 16.32
N GLN A 488 17.24 7.60 17.26
CA GLN A 488 18.69 7.45 17.26
C GLN A 488 19.21 6.65 16.06
N SER A 489 18.42 5.69 15.56
CA SER A 489 18.75 4.87 14.40
C SER A 489 18.67 5.61 13.06
N MET A 490 18.08 6.80 13.02
CA MET A 490 17.95 7.59 11.80
C MET A 490 19.28 8.21 11.37
N SER A 491 19.52 8.24 10.06
CA SER A 491 20.60 9.02 9.47
C SER A 491 20.39 10.53 9.69
N HIS A 492 21.41 11.34 9.37
CA HIS A 492 21.33 12.78 9.61
C HIS A 492 20.13 13.44 8.90
N HIS A 493 19.94 13.21 7.59
CA HIS A 493 18.83 13.81 6.84
C HIS A 493 17.46 13.28 7.31
N GLU A 494 17.36 12.00 7.70
CA GLU A 494 16.12 11.46 8.28
C GLU A 494 15.77 12.15 9.61
N LYS A 495 16.75 12.45 10.47
CA LYS A 495 16.54 13.25 11.69
C LYS A 495 16.09 14.67 11.36
N GLU A 496 16.71 15.32 10.36
CA GLU A 496 16.31 16.65 9.88
C GLU A 496 14.86 16.68 9.40
N HIS A 497 14.45 15.67 8.62
CA HIS A 497 13.09 15.57 8.09
C HIS A 497 12.05 15.33 9.19
N ILE A 498 12.35 14.49 10.20
CA ILE A 498 11.48 14.30 11.37
C ILE A 498 11.27 15.63 12.11
N ILE A 499 12.33 16.39 12.35
CA ILE A 499 12.26 17.70 13.02
C ILE A 499 11.42 18.67 12.19
N ALA A 500 11.63 18.70 10.88
CA ALA A 500 10.87 19.54 9.96
C ALA A 500 9.39 19.16 9.91
N ALA A 501 9.07 17.85 9.94
CA ALA A 501 7.70 17.34 9.95
C ALA A 501 6.95 17.74 11.22
N TYR A 502 7.53 17.51 12.41
CA TYR A 502 6.95 18.00 13.67
C TYR A 502 6.73 19.51 13.65
N SER A 503 7.71 20.26 13.15
CA SER A 503 7.63 21.73 13.06
C SER A 503 6.52 22.18 12.10
N PHE A 504 6.37 21.51 10.96
CA PHE A 504 5.30 21.80 9.99
C PHE A 504 3.93 21.49 10.57
N GLU A 505 3.76 20.29 11.14
CA GLU A 505 2.48 19.80 11.66
C GLU A 505 2.01 20.64 12.85
N LEU A 506 2.86 20.78 13.88
CA LEU A 506 2.56 21.62 15.04
C LEU A 506 2.47 23.10 14.67
N GLY A 507 3.13 23.55 13.61
CA GLY A 507 3.00 24.91 13.09
C GLY A 507 1.58 25.24 12.59
N LYS A 508 0.74 24.23 12.34
CA LYS A 508 -0.67 24.38 11.97
C LYS A 508 -1.65 24.25 13.14
N VAL A 509 -1.17 23.86 14.32
CA VAL A 509 -1.97 23.77 15.53
C VAL A 509 -2.18 25.17 16.12
N GLU A 510 -3.44 25.56 16.28
CA GLU A 510 -3.81 26.90 16.75
C GLU A 510 -3.49 27.10 18.23
N ARG A 511 -3.75 26.09 19.05
CA ARG A 511 -3.60 26.16 20.52
C ARG A 511 -2.15 25.94 20.92
N GLU A 512 -1.49 27.02 21.37
CA GLU A 512 -0.10 26.99 21.84
C GLU A 512 0.17 25.94 22.91
N TYR A 513 -0.73 25.75 23.86
CA TYR A 513 -0.53 24.79 24.94
C TYR A 513 -0.42 23.34 24.45
N ILE A 514 -1.04 22.99 23.32
CA ILE A 514 -0.90 21.66 22.70
C ILE A 514 0.53 21.50 22.17
N ARG A 515 1.00 22.51 21.42
CA ARG A 515 2.37 22.55 20.87
C ARG A 515 3.41 22.46 22.00
N ALA A 516 3.22 23.24 23.06
CA ALA A 516 4.07 23.22 24.24
C ALA A 516 4.04 21.86 24.97
N ARG A 517 2.86 21.23 25.12
CA ARG A 517 2.75 19.90 25.74
C ARG A 517 3.47 18.84 24.92
N GLN A 518 3.30 18.83 23.60
CA GLN A 518 4.00 17.89 22.73
C GLN A 518 5.53 18.02 22.86
N VAL A 519 6.04 19.25 22.87
CA VAL A 519 7.48 19.50 23.04
C VAL A 519 7.98 19.06 24.42
N ASN A 520 7.31 19.49 25.50
CA ASN A 520 7.81 19.36 26.86
C ASN A 520 7.53 18.00 27.50
N GLU A 521 6.41 17.36 27.17
CA GLU A 521 5.95 16.11 27.82
C GLU A 521 6.15 14.88 26.94
N ILE A 522 6.32 15.04 25.62
CA ILE A 522 6.54 13.92 24.69
C ILE A 522 7.95 13.95 24.10
N LEU A 523 8.30 15.00 23.34
CA LEU A 523 9.60 15.03 22.63
C LEU A 523 10.79 15.10 23.58
N ALA A 524 10.70 15.85 24.68
CA ALA A 524 11.77 15.95 25.67
C ALA A 524 12.09 14.61 26.36
N ASN A 525 11.12 13.68 26.38
CA ASN A 525 11.30 12.32 26.90
C ASN A 525 11.88 11.34 25.86
N ILE A 526 11.85 11.70 24.57
CA ILE A 526 12.44 10.93 23.47
C ILE A 526 13.91 11.34 23.27
N ASP A 527 14.14 12.62 22.99
CA ASP A 527 15.45 13.20 22.71
C ASP A 527 15.41 14.73 22.91
N LEU A 528 16.35 15.25 23.69
CA LEU A 528 16.38 16.69 24.02
C LEU A 528 16.75 17.57 22.82
N GLU A 529 17.55 17.10 21.87
CA GLU A 529 17.93 17.89 20.70
C GLU A 529 16.75 18.01 19.73
N LEU A 530 16.05 16.90 19.49
CA LEU A 530 14.76 16.90 18.77
C LEU A 530 13.80 17.92 19.38
N ALA A 531 13.56 17.85 20.69
CA ALA A 531 12.64 18.74 21.38
C ALA A 531 13.05 20.22 21.28
N LYS A 532 14.33 20.54 21.51
CA LYS A 532 14.87 21.91 21.44
C LYS A 532 14.74 22.50 20.04
N ARG A 533 15.02 21.72 19.00
CA ARG A 533 14.96 22.20 17.62
C ARG A 533 13.54 22.42 17.15
N VAL A 534 12.61 21.52 17.50
CA VAL A 534 11.17 21.74 17.26
C VAL A 534 10.67 22.96 18.04
N ALA A 535 11.06 23.12 19.30
CA ALA A 535 10.72 24.31 20.09
C ALA A 535 11.20 25.60 19.43
N ALA A 536 12.45 25.65 18.98
CA ALA A 536 13.02 26.80 18.29
C ALA A 536 12.25 27.15 17.00
N ASN A 537 11.88 26.14 16.20
CA ASN A 537 11.11 26.35 14.97
C ASN A 537 9.68 26.86 15.23
N LEU A 538 9.10 26.52 16.40
CA LEU A 538 7.77 26.94 16.81
C LEU A 538 7.77 28.24 17.64
N GLY A 539 8.94 28.79 17.98
CA GLY A 539 9.08 29.95 18.86
C GLY A 539 8.76 29.66 20.34
N LEU A 540 8.92 28.42 20.79
CA LEU A 540 8.65 27.98 22.16
C LEU A 540 9.94 27.93 23.00
N PRO A 541 9.84 28.04 24.35
CA PRO A 541 10.98 27.80 25.23
C PRO A 541 11.56 26.39 25.06
N ALA A 542 12.88 26.30 25.03
CA ALA A 542 13.60 25.04 24.91
C ALA A 542 13.54 24.23 26.22
N PRO A 543 13.12 22.94 26.19
CA PRO A 543 13.17 22.10 27.37
C PRO A 543 14.61 21.77 27.77
N THR A 544 14.86 21.66 29.08
CA THR A 544 16.19 21.38 29.64
C THR A 544 16.38 19.94 30.10
N ALA A 545 15.29 19.21 30.34
CA ALA A 545 15.27 17.81 30.78
C ALA A 545 13.93 17.16 30.38
N GLY A 546 13.90 15.83 30.31
CA GLY A 546 12.65 15.06 30.22
C GLY A 546 11.88 15.05 31.54
N THR A 547 10.61 14.65 31.49
CA THR A 547 9.68 14.57 32.63
C THR A 547 9.56 13.17 33.22
N VAL A 548 10.12 12.14 32.57
CA VAL A 548 10.19 10.76 33.11
C VAL A 548 11.62 10.20 33.12
N PRO A 549 11.93 9.22 34.00
CA PRO A 549 13.22 8.54 33.98
C PRO A 549 13.42 7.75 32.68
N ALA A 550 14.58 7.93 32.03
CA ALA A 550 14.95 7.12 30.87
C ALA A 550 15.15 5.65 31.29
N ARG A 551 14.52 4.72 30.58
CA ARG A 551 14.74 3.27 30.80
C ARG A 551 15.99 2.82 30.06
N GLN A 552 16.65 1.78 30.59
CA GLN A 552 17.76 1.14 29.90
C GLN A 552 17.22 0.13 28.90
N THR A 553 17.68 0.22 27.66
CA THR A 553 17.36 -0.74 26.60
C THR A 553 18.57 -1.59 26.25
N SER A 554 18.29 -2.81 25.81
CA SER A 554 19.26 -3.77 25.28
C SER A 554 19.84 -3.32 23.94
N VAL A 555 19.03 -2.65 23.11
CA VAL A 555 19.41 -2.10 21.80
C VAL A 555 19.30 -0.57 21.84
N LYS A 556 20.36 0.11 21.39
CA LYS A 556 20.43 1.58 21.35
C LYS A 556 20.15 2.16 19.97
N GLU A 557 20.58 1.45 18.92
CA GLU A 557 20.40 1.80 17.52
C GLU A 557 20.17 0.51 16.73
N SER A 558 19.36 0.59 15.68
CA SER A 558 19.01 -0.51 14.77
C SER A 558 19.10 -0.03 13.32
N PRO A 559 20.17 -0.40 12.57
CA PRO A 559 20.33 -0.04 11.17
C PRO A 559 19.14 -0.44 10.28
N ALA A 560 18.39 -1.49 10.65
CA ALA A 560 17.21 -1.96 9.94
C ALA A 560 16.05 -0.94 9.93
N LEU A 561 16.04 0.04 10.84
CA LEU A 561 14.99 1.05 10.90
C LEU A 561 15.17 2.18 9.88
N SER A 562 16.42 2.50 9.52
CA SER A 562 16.73 3.58 8.56
C SER A 562 16.57 3.14 7.11
N GLN A 563 15.95 3.98 6.29
CA GLN A 563 15.71 3.68 4.87
C GLN A 563 16.99 3.66 4.04
N VAL A 564 18.04 4.38 4.48
CA VAL A 564 19.32 4.46 3.76
C VAL A 564 20.00 3.10 3.66
N ASN A 565 19.71 2.19 4.59
CA ASN A 565 20.24 0.83 4.64
C ASN A 565 19.37 -0.18 3.88
N LEU A 566 18.28 0.27 3.25
CA LEU A 566 17.24 -0.57 2.65
C LEU A 566 17.01 -0.25 1.16
N LEU A 567 17.91 0.47 0.50
CA LEU A 567 17.83 0.74 -0.93
C LEU A 567 18.06 -0.54 -1.76
N SER A 568 17.45 -0.65 -2.94
CA SER A 568 17.67 -1.80 -3.85
C SER A 568 19.10 -1.83 -4.42
N GLY A 569 19.75 -0.65 -4.53
CA GLY A 569 21.06 -0.51 -5.14
C GLY A 569 21.06 -0.47 -6.67
N ASP A 570 19.87 -0.46 -7.29
CA ASP A 570 19.66 -0.39 -8.73
C ASP A 570 18.66 0.71 -9.11
N ILE A 571 18.40 0.86 -10.41
CA ILE A 571 17.45 1.86 -10.95
C ILE A 571 16.24 1.20 -11.64
N VAL A 572 16.01 -0.09 -11.40
CA VAL A 572 14.94 -0.83 -12.07
C VAL A 572 13.60 -0.16 -11.77
N SER A 573 12.78 0.04 -12.81
CA SER A 573 11.48 0.71 -12.81
C SER A 573 11.46 2.21 -12.45
N ARG A 574 12.62 2.84 -12.22
CA ARG A 574 12.70 4.30 -12.00
C ARG A 574 12.31 5.05 -13.27
N LYS A 575 11.66 6.21 -13.12
CA LYS A 575 11.19 7.05 -14.23
C LYS A 575 12.09 8.28 -14.37
N VAL A 576 12.72 8.45 -15.54
CA VAL A 576 13.59 9.58 -15.86
C VAL A 576 12.92 10.48 -16.91
N ALA A 577 12.76 11.76 -16.58
CA ALA A 577 12.28 12.76 -17.53
C ALA A 577 13.41 13.18 -18.48
N ILE A 578 13.12 13.24 -19.78
CA ILE A 578 14.01 13.79 -20.81
C ILE A 578 13.37 15.08 -21.34
N LEU A 579 13.89 16.24 -20.96
CA LEU A 579 13.35 17.54 -21.36
C LEU A 579 13.85 17.92 -22.76
N VAL A 580 12.94 18.12 -23.71
CA VAL A 580 13.28 18.42 -25.11
C VAL A 580 12.51 19.62 -25.64
N ALA A 581 13.05 20.27 -26.65
CA ALA A 581 12.36 21.25 -27.50
C ALA A 581 12.83 21.09 -28.96
N ASP A 582 12.28 21.90 -29.87
CA ASP A 582 12.71 21.90 -31.28
C ASP A 582 14.21 22.20 -31.40
N GLY A 583 14.92 21.38 -32.18
CA GLY A 583 16.36 21.43 -32.38
C GLY A 583 17.18 20.60 -31.38
N VAL A 584 16.55 19.67 -30.64
CA VAL A 584 17.23 18.79 -29.69
C VAL A 584 18.17 17.81 -30.40
N ASP A 585 19.27 17.42 -29.74
CA ASP A 585 20.11 16.31 -30.20
C ASP A 585 19.38 14.96 -30.02
N GLY A 586 18.73 14.50 -31.10
CA GLY A 586 18.01 13.23 -31.12
C GLY A 586 18.89 12.01 -30.84
N LYS A 587 20.20 12.06 -31.15
CA LYS A 587 21.11 10.94 -30.85
C LYS A 587 21.37 10.82 -29.36
N ALA A 588 21.51 11.94 -28.67
CA ALA A 588 21.66 11.96 -27.21
C ALA A 588 20.40 11.43 -26.50
N VAL A 589 19.20 11.79 -27.00
CA VAL A 589 17.93 11.26 -26.50
C VAL A 589 17.87 9.73 -26.65
N GLU A 590 18.11 9.21 -27.84
CA GLU A 590 18.07 7.76 -28.08
C GLU A 590 19.16 6.99 -27.32
N ALA A 591 20.35 7.57 -27.18
CA ALA A 591 21.42 6.97 -26.38
C ALA A 591 21.04 6.85 -24.90
N MET A 592 20.44 7.89 -24.31
CA MET A 592 19.96 7.85 -22.93
C MET A 592 18.80 6.86 -22.77
N LYS A 593 17.83 6.84 -23.68
CA LYS A 593 16.73 5.87 -23.67
C LYS A 593 17.25 4.43 -23.69
N ALA A 594 18.16 4.12 -24.62
CA ALA A 594 18.75 2.79 -24.72
C ALA A 594 19.53 2.40 -23.45
N ALA A 595 20.28 3.34 -22.86
CA ALA A 595 21.03 3.11 -21.63
C ALA A 595 20.10 2.87 -20.42
N LEU A 596 19.01 3.63 -20.28
CA LEU A 596 18.02 3.43 -19.21
C LEU A 596 17.31 2.08 -19.35
N THR A 597 16.86 1.73 -20.56
CA THR A 597 16.21 0.44 -20.83
C THR A 597 17.13 -0.73 -20.50
N ALA A 598 18.43 -0.62 -20.77
CA ALA A 598 19.40 -1.66 -20.45
C ALA A 598 19.55 -1.93 -18.93
N GLU A 599 19.24 -0.93 -18.10
CA GLU A 599 19.24 -1.02 -16.63
C GLU A 599 17.82 -1.25 -16.06
N GLY A 600 16.80 -1.44 -16.92
CA GLY A 600 15.41 -1.63 -16.52
C GLY A 600 14.69 -0.36 -16.04
N ALA A 601 15.23 0.83 -16.32
CA ALA A 601 14.60 2.11 -16.03
C ALA A 601 13.79 2.64 -17.23
N HIS A 602 12.84 3.53 -16.96
CA HIS A 602 11.94 4.10 -17.96
C HIS A 602 12.30 5.55 -18.28
N ALA A 603 12.32 5.87 -19.57
CA ALA A 603 12.45 7.24 -20.04
C ALA A 603 11.07 7.80 -20.44
N LYS A 604 10.84 9.08 -20.12
CA LYS A 604 9.70 9.85 -20.66
C LYS A 604 10.20 11.14 -21.30
N VAL A 605 9.96 11.29 -22.59
CA VAL A 605 10.32 12.47 -23.38
C VAL A 605 9.26 13.54 -23.18
N LEU A 606 9.64 14.68 -22.62
CA LEU A 606 8.73 15.78 -22.30
C LEU A 606 9.04 16.99 -23.17
N GLY A 607 8.05 17.43 -23.95
CA GLY A 607 8.14 18.64 -24.77
C GLY A 607 7.49 19.86 -24.13
N PRO A 608 7.54 21.04 -24.78
CA PRO A 608 6.76 22.21 -24.38
C PRO A 608 5.24 21.98 -24.55
N THR A 609 4.87 21.11 -25.49
CA THR A 609 3.49 20.64 -25.73
C THR A 609 3.51 19.13 -25.93
N SER A 610 2.34 18.48 -26.05
CA SER A 610 2.25 17.05 -26.42
C SER A 610 2.48 16.78 -27.91
N ALA A 611 2.79 17.79 -28.72
CA ALA A 611 3.13 17.60 -30.13
C ALA A 611 4.58 17.12 -30.27
N PRO A 612 4.89 16.27 -31.28
CA PRO A 612 6.26 15.89 -31.59
C PRO A 612 7.15 17.11 -31.82
N VAL A 613 8.41 17.03 -31.40
CA VAL A 613 9.44 18.05 -31.65
C VAL A 613 10.32 17.64 -32.84
N LYS A 614 10.97 18.60 -33.48
CA LYS A 614 11.98 18.32 -34.51
C LYS A 614 13.35 18.22 -33.88
N THR A 615 14.10 17.17 -34.19
CA THR A 615 15.52 17.05 -33.80
C THR A 615 16.40 18.02 -34.60
N ALA A 616 17.64 18.21 -34.17
CA ALA A 616 18.62 19.07 -34.86
C ALA A 616 18.91 18.63 -36.31
N ASP A 617 18.75 17.34 -36.64
CA ASP A 617 18.85 16.79 -37.99
C ASP A 617 17.51 16.76 -38.75
N GLY A 618 16.44 17.33 -38.17
CA GLY A 618 15.15 17.55 -38.80
C GLY A 618 14.16 16.38 -38.72
N GLN A 619 14.48 15.33 -37.96
CA GLN A 619 13.59 14.18 -37.73
C GLN A 619 12.49 14.53 -36.73
N SER A 620 11.33 13.86 -36.84
CA SER A 620 10.23 14.00 -35.89
C SER A 620 10.48 13.09 -34.68
N LEU A 621 10.54 13.67 -33.49
CA LEU A 621 10.67 12.96 -32.22
C LEU A 621 9.33 13.04 -31.46
N PRO A 622 8.61 11.92 -31.28
CA PRO A 622 7.43 11.89 -30.43
C PRO A 622 7.75 12.29 -28.99
N VAL A 623 6.82 13.01 -28.37
CA VAL A 623 6.86 13.33 -26.95
C VAL A 623 5.78 12.53 -26.23
N ASP A 624 6.07 12.10 -25.01
CA ASP A 624 5.12 11.35 -24.17
C ASP A 624 4.09 12.28 -23.53
N ALA A 625 4.50 13.49 -23.15
CA ALA A 625 3.65 14.53 -22.57
C ALA A 625 4.30 15.92 -22.68
N SER A 626 3.55 16.96 -22.33
CA SER A 626 4.15 18.26 -22.02
C SER A 626 4.81 18.25 -20.64
N ALA A 627 5.87 19.03 -20.45
CA ALA A 627 6.52 19.23 -19.15
C ALA A 627 5.58 19.87 -18.11
N GLU A 628 4.59 20.65 -18.55
CA GLU A 628 3.54 21.20 -17.67
C GLU A 628 2.56 20.11 -17.18
N GLY A 629 2.20 19.17 -18.05
CA GLY A 629 1.27 18.09 -17.75
C GLY A 629 1.87 17.01 -16.84
N LEU A 630 3.17 16.77 -16.93
CA LEU A 630 3.91 15.86 -16.06
C LEU A 630 5.09 16.60 -15.41
N PRO A 631 4.89 17.25 -14.24
CA PRO A 631 5.92 18.04 -13.58
C PRO A 631 7.02 17.17 -12.97
N SER A 632 8.12 17.80 -12.54
CA SER A 632 9.32 17.11 -12.04
C SER A 632 9.02 16.14 -10.89
N VAL A 633 8.04 16.47 -10.02
CA VAL A 633 7.60 15.65 -8.88
C VAL A 633 7.14 14.24 -9.28
N ALA A 634 6.72 14.02 -10.54
CA ALA A 634 6.31 12.70 -11.04
C ALA A 634 7.50 11.76 -11.34
N PHE A 635 8.72 12.29 -11.43
CA PHE A 635 9.92 11.56 -11.88
C PHE A 635 10.94 11.32 -10.77
N ASP A 636 11.83 10.36 -10.97
CA ASP A 636 12.96 10.06 -10.07
C ASP A 636 14.21 10.88 -10.43
N ALA A 637 14.38 11.21 -11.71
CA ALA A 637 15.54 11.95 -12.21
C ALA A 637 15.23 12.73 -13.49
N VAL A 638 16.15 13.60 -13.90
CA VAL A 638 16.00 14.45 -15.09
C VAL A 638 17.25 14.35 -15.98
N PHE A 639 17.05 14.28 -17.29
CA PHE A 639 18.09 14.43 -18.30
C PHE A 639 17.72 15.58 -19.25
N VAL A 640 18.67 16.48 -19.50
CA VAL A 640 18.53 17.57 -20.48
C VAL A 640 19.56 17.37 -21.61
N PRO A 641 19.14 16.88 -22.79
CA PRO A 641 20.03 16.72 -23.93
C PRO A 641 20.50 18.07 -24.48
N GLY A 642 21.58 18.04 -25.26
CA GLY A 642 22.08 19.21 -25.99
C GLY A 642 21.23 19.55 -27.22
N GLY A 643 21.77 20.41 -28.09
CA GLY A 643 21.07 20.96 -29.23
C GLY A 643 20.75 22.42 -29.00
N LYS A 644 21.57 23.30 -29.60
CA LYS A 644 21.57 24.75 -29.36
C LYS A 644 20.17 25.38 -29.43
N ALA A 645 19.39 25.10 -30.48
CA ALA A 645 18.05 25.67 -30.64
C ALA A 645 17.05 25.15 -29.58
N SER A 646 17.19 23.89 -29.15
CA SER A 646 16.39 23.34 -28.05
C SER A 646 16.73 24.05 -26.75
N ILE A 647 18.01 24.24 -26.44
CA ILE A 647 18.43 24.94 -25.22
C ILE A 647 18.02 26.42 -25.23
N GLU A 648 18.14 27.12 -26.36
CA GLU A 648 17.63 28.50 -26.52
C GLU A 648 16.12 28.57 -26.26
N ALA A 649 15.35 27.58 -26.74
CA ALA A 649 13.91 27.50 -26.45
C ALA A 649 13.63 27.25 -24.97
N LEU A 650 14.32 26.29 -24.33
CA LEU A 650 14.15 25.96 -22.91
C LEU A 650 14.58 27.12 -21.99
N GLN A 651 15.58 27.92 -22.38
CA GLN A 651 15.98 29.13 -21.65
C GLN A 651 14.87 30.18 -21.56
N GLY A 652 13.98 30.22 -22.56
CA GLY A 652 12.82 31.12 -22.60
C GLY A 652 11.55 30.55 -21.97
N ASP A 653 11.55 29.27 -21.55
CA ASP A 653 10.37 28.58 -21.04
C ASP A 653 10.41 28.47 -19.51
N GLY A 654 9.52 29.21 -18.84
CA GLY A 654 9.40 29.19 -17.39
C GLY A 654 9.06 27.82 -16.80
N VAL A 655 8.33 26.97 -17.55
CA VAL A 655 7.99 25.61 -17.10
C VAL A 655 9.25 24.74 -17.08
N ALA A 656 10.04 24.76 -18.15
CA ALA A 656 11.28 24.00 -18.24
C ALA A 656 12.32 24.45 -17.18
N LEU A 657 12.48 25.77 -17.00
CA LEU A 657 13.37 26.31 -15.97
C LEU A 657 12.94 25.90 -14.56
N HIS A 658 11.65 26.02 -14.25
CA HIS A 658 11.09 25.59 -12.97
C HIS A 658 11.27 24.08 -12.76
N PHE A 659 11.07 23.27 -13.79
CA PHE A 659 11.23 21.82 -13.73
C PHE A 659 12.62 21.40 -13.21
N ILE A 660 13.68 22.03 -13.75
CA ILE A 660 15.07 21.73 -13.36
C ILE A 660 15.33 22.22 -11.93
N LEU A 661 14.87 23.44 -11.58
CA LEU A 661 15.02 23.98 -10.23
C LEU A 661 14.28 23.13 -9.18
N GLU A 662 13.07 22.68 -9.50
CA GLU A 662 12.26 21.84 -8.62
C GLU A 662 12.90 20.47 -8.42
N ALA A 663 13.35 19.82 -9.50
CA ALA A 663 14.10 18.57 -9.40
C ALA A 663 15.37 18.72 -8.54
N TYR A 664 16.08 19.84 -8.67
CA TYR A 664 17.28 20.11 -7.88
C TYR A 664 16.94 20.32 -6.40
N LYS A 665 15.88 21.10 -6.12
CA LYS A 665 15.35 21.35 -4.77
C LYS A 665 14.88 20.07 -4.10
N HIS A 666 14.29 19.14 -4.85
CA HIS A 666 13.89 17.82 -4.37
C HIS A 666 15.01 16.79 -4.43
N LEU A 667 16.28 17.23 -4.55
CA LEU A 667 17.47 16.39 -4.40
C LEU A 667 17.57 15.26 -5.43
N LYS A 668 16.92 15.40 -6.59
CA LYS A 668 16.95 14.38 -7.65
C LYS A 668 18.28 14.41 -8.39
N ALA A 669 18.67 13.28 -8.95
CA ALA A 669 19.76 13.26 -9.91
C ALA A 669 19.32 14.02 -11.18
N ILE A 670 20.19 14.89 -11.69
CA ILE A 670 20.00 15.65 -12.91
C ILE A 670 21.24 15.44 -13.77
N SER A 671 21.05 15.10 -15.04
CA SER A 671 22.13 15.05 -16.01
C SER A 671 21.88 16.01 -17.17
N PHE A 672 22.95 16.50 -17.78
CA PHE A 672 22.90 17.39 -18.93
C PHE A 672 23.98 17.03 -19.94
N ALA A 673 23.75 17.31 -21.22
CA ALA A 673 24.72 17.05 -22.29
C ALA A 673 24.94 18.29 -23.18
N GLY A 674 26.17 18.51 -23.62
CA GLY A 674 26.51 19.56 -24.59
C GLY A 674 26.08 20.96 -24.16
N GLU A 675 25.33 21.66 -25.01
CA GLU A 675 24.88 23.04 -24.78
C GLU A 675 23.96 23.18 -23.56
N ALA A 676 23.37 22.10 -23.05
CA ALA A 676 22.52 22.13 -21.86
C ALA A 676 23.24 22.68 -20.62
N LYS A 677 24.58 22.65 -20.58
CA LYS A 677 25.41 23.27 -19.53
C LYS A 677 25.14 24.77 -19.36
N GLU A 678 24.65 25.46 -20.39
CA GLU A 678 24.29 26.87 -20.31
C GLU A 678 23.12 27.13 -19.35
N LEU A 679 22.19 26.18 -19.20
CA LEU A 679 21.06 26.28 -18.27
C LEU A 679 21.54 26.34 -16.82
N LEU A 680 22.64 25.68 -16.46
CA LEU A 680 23.16 25.71 -15.09
C LEU A 680 23.59 27.10 -14.66
N LYS A 681 24.24 27.84 -15.57
CA LYS A 681 24.66 29.22 -15.34
C LYS A 681 23.45 30.14 -15.17
N LEU A 682 22.43 29.96 -16.01
CA LEU A 682 21.19 30.73 -15.94
C LEU A 682 20.45 30.49 -14.62
N LEU A 683 20.35 29.22 -14.20
CA LEU A 683 19.66 28.78 -12.99
C LEU A 683 20.49 28.91 -11.72
N ARG A 684 21.78 29.28 -11.82
CA ARG A 684 22.75 29.36 -10.71
C ARG A 684 22.87 28.05 -9.94
N LEU A 685 22.89 26.93 -10.67
CA LEU A 685 23.09 25.61 -10.10
C LEU A 685 24.57 25.21 -10.16
N GLU A 686 25.05 24.61 -9.08
CA GLU A 686 26.42 24.10 -8.96
C GLU A 686 26.45 22.59 -9.14
N GLU A 687 27.38 22.11 -9.97
CA GLU A 687 27.64 20.67 -10.14
C GLU A 687 27.99 20.02 -8.79
N ASP A 688 27.47 18.81 -8.57
CA ASP A 688 27.68 18.00 -7.37
C ASP A 688 27.57 16.51 -7.72
N ALA A 689 27.51 15.63 -6.72
CA ALA A 689 27.46 14.19 -6.91
C ALA A 689 26.23 13.68 -7.72
N GLY A 690 25.21 14.50 -7.93
CA GLY A 690 24.06 14.16 -8.78
C GLY A 690 23.58 15.30 -9.67
N LEU A 691 24.41 16.30 -9.98
CA LEU A 691 24.22 17.21 -11.10
C LEU A 691 25.42 17.06 -12.04
N LEU A 692 25.26 16.22 -13.06
CA LEU A 692 26.38 15.63 -13.80
C LEU A 692 26.29 15.90 -15.31
N GLU A 693 27.42 16.26 -15.92
CA GLU A 693 27.55 16.28 -17.38
C GLU A 693 27.69 14.84 -17.90
N VAL A 694 26.92 14.48 -18.93
CA VAL A 694 26.97 13.17 -19.56
C VAL A 694 27.35 13.26 -21.03
N SER A 695 28.33 12.47 -21.43
CA SER A 695 28.88 12.43 -22.80
C SER A 695 29.30 11.02 -23.26
N ASP A 696 29.38 10.06 -22.33
CA ASP A 696 29.85 8.69 -22.57
C ASP A 696 29.23 7.68 -21.60
N SER A 697 29.53 6.40 -21.79
CA SER A 697 29.01 5.32 -20.93
C SER A 697 29.48 5.40 -19.48
N LYS A 698 30.64 6.00 -19.19
CA LYS A 698 31.16 6.16 -17.83
C LYS A 698 30.35 7.21 -17.07
N SER A 699 30.06 8.33 -17.72
CA SER A 699 29.22 9.40 -17.17
C SER A 699 27.76 8.97 -16.99
N PHE A 700 27.20 8.14 -17.89
CA PHE A 700 25.89 7.51 -17.67
C PHE A 700 25.87 6.65 -16.41
N LYS A 701 26.88 5.81 -16.19
CA LYS A 701 26.98 5.01 -14.95
C LYS A 701 27.06 5.87 -13.69
N ALA A 702 27.76 7.01 -13.74
CA ALA A 702 27.80 7.93 -12.60
C ALA A 702 26.41 8.53 -12.31
N PHE A 703 25.66 8.90 -13.36
CA PHE A 703 24.28 9.36 -13.22
C PHE A 703 23.36 8.27 -12.66
N PHE A 704 23.45 7.04 -13.17
CA PHE A 704 22.64 5.92 -12.67
C PHE A 704 22.97 5.56 -11.22
N ASN A 705 24.24 5.62 -10.83
CA ASN A 705 24.64 5.46 -9.44
C ASN A 705 24.01 6.53 -8.53
N ALA A 706 23.93 7.79 -8.99
CA ALA A 706 23.26 8.84 -8.23
C ALA A 706 21.74 8.58 -8.09
N ILE A 707 21.09 8.03 -9.12
CA ILE A 707 19.67 7.62 -9.05
C ILE A 707 19.51 6.44 -8.08
N ALA A 708 20.41 5.47 -8.08
CA ALA A 708 20.37 4.30 -7.20
C ALA A 708 20.51 4.66 -5.71
N GLN A 709 21.11 5.81 -5.38
CA GLN A 709 21.11 6.39 -4.03
C GLN A 709 19.79 7.08 -3.67
N HIS A 710 18.79 7.03 -4.55
CA HIS A 710 17.45 7.65 -4.48
C HIS A 710 17.45 9.18 -4.50
N ARG A 711 18.29 9.84 -3.69
CA ARG A 711 18.46 11.31 -3.63
C ARG A 711 19.89 11.71 -3.32
N VAL A 712 20.24 12.94 -3.69
CA VAL A 712 21.52 13.60 -3.38
C VAL A 712 21.41 14.31 -2.03
N TRP A 713 21.44 13.58 -0.93
CA TRP A 713 21.19 14.11 0.42
C TRP A 713 22.13 15.27 0.82
N ASP A 714 23.39 15.22 0.42
CA ASP A 714 24.37 16.29 0.70
C ASP A 714 23.99 17.65 0.09
N ARG A 715 23.07 17.67 -0.89
CA ARG A 715 22.56 18.89 -1.53
C ARG A 715 21.55 19.63 -0.66
N GLU A 716 20.96 19.00 0.36
CA GLU A 716 19.78 19.52 1.07
C GLU A 716 19.96 20.95 1.62
N VAL A 717 21.12 21.24 2.21
CA VAL A 717 21.45 22.58 2.73
C VAL A 717 21.44 23.63 1.61
N LYS A 718 22.03 23.31 0.45
CA LYS A 718 22.05 24.21 -0.72
C LYS A 718 20.65 24.35 -1.35
N ALA A 719 19.90 23.25 -1.42
CA ALA A 719 18.56 23.19 -2.00
C ALA A 719 17.55 24.11 -1.30
N LYS A 720 17.72 24.38 0.00
CA LYS A 720 16.84 25.30 0.76
C LYS A 720 16.83 26.74 0.21
N ALA A 721 17.90 27.18 -0.45
CA ALA A 721 17.99 28.51 -1.06
C ALA A 721 17.39 28.59 -2.47
N VAL A 722 16.99 27.45 -3.06
CA VAL A 722 16.48 27.38 -4.43
C VAL A 722 15.01 27.84 -4.48
N PRO A 723 14.67 28.86 -5.29
CA PRO A 723 13.32 29.42 -5.36
C PRO A 723 12.43 28.60 -6.30
N ALA A 724 12.11 27.37 -5.90
CA ALA A 724 11.24 26.44 -6.64
C ALA A 724 10.17 25.79 -5.77
#